data_AF-A0A955Q1A5-F1
#
_entry.id   AF-A0A955Q1A5-F1
#
_cell.length_a   1.000
_cell.length_b   1.000
_cell.length_c   1.000
_cell.angle_alpha   90.00
_cell.angle_beta   90.00
_cell.angle_gamma   90.00
#
_symmetry.space_group_name_H-M   'P 1'
#
loop_
_entity.id
_entity.type
_entity.pdbx_description
1 polymer ?
#
loop_
_entity_poly.entity_id
_entity_poly.type
_entity_poly.pdbx_seq_one_letter_code
_entity_poly.pdbx_strand_id
1 'polypeptide(L)'
;MKDQELSPLMRQFQDVKAQHPDAIVFFRVGDFYEMFFEDAEEASKLLGIVLTARGKAKGEAIPLCGVPYHTSTGYIAKLLKAGKIVALCEQVEDPKLAKGLVRREVVRVYTPGTLYDHELLPAGEANFLSALCYTPFSSSEDTTLANRFGLASLDLSTGEFWISESWMKHSLQSVIDELVRLEPKEVIFPAGIQEAMTSALQSLPIARIVPRDASTFDLEESKAILTKIFQVNHIEDLQLPGLHSGLQAAGGLLHYLADTQPTLVHAHIRRPWIRLLEHEMQLDQTTLRNLEILKPVSEQRQSPTLLTTLDMTKTPMGTRLLREWIVRPLTQVTAIQLRQEAVKELVLHLGIRMTIREHLKMIQDLERLNSRIVLEVANPRDLMNLHRSLENLPVLQQLLPSLQSSMLQTIHEAWDPLQDVSSWIADTIIPNPPLSAKEGGIIQAGVNAELDELRILAKEGTRLLAEMETRERNRTGIDSLKVKFNQIFGYYIEVTKANLSRVPADYHRKQTLVNAERFTTGELQDLEGRLSSADQKMKNLEWQLFGEIRLRVASATIRIQGMAQQLARLDVLTGLAEAAAVNRYHQPTVHEGGTIQITEGRHPVIEHIQQTEGFIPNDTILDLDTNRLLLITGPNMAGKSTYLRQVALIVLMAQIGSFVPADSARIGIVDRIFTRVGAADDLSAGQSTFMVEMSETARILDTATSRSLLLLDEVGRGTSTYDGLSIAWALAEYILDRGHLGARTLFATHYHEMTQLEALREGVKNYTVLVQEKGQDVLFLRKIVQGKADRSYGIQVAKLAGIPKPVLDRAKNILAQLEQDTSSTNVSICAESLNSTPLEHVSPKPHVILDEVKQMDLFSMTPLEALNRLADFKARLNADNS
;
A
#
# COMPACT_ATOMS: atom_id res chain seq x y z
N MET A 1 -10.29 -8.33 51.05
CA MET A 1 -11.75 -8.07 51.03
C MET A 1 -12.11 -7.20 49.81
N LYS A 2 -11.93 -7.68 48.56
CA LYS A 2 -12.04 -6.81 47.36
C LYS A 2 -13.05 -7.24 46.26
N ASP A 3 -13.74 -8.39 46.37
CA ASP A 3 -14.56 -8.90 45.24
C ASP A 3 -16.07 -9.02 45.47
N GLN A 4 -16.61 -8.80 46.67
CA GLN A 4 -17.95 -9.28 47.03
C GLN A 4 -19.17 -8.56 46.40
N GLU A 5 -19.02 -7.44 45.69
CA GLU A 5 -20.17 -6.69 45.13
C GLU A 5 -20.45 -6.91 43.63
N LEU A 6 -19.50 -7.48 42.87
CA LEU A 6 -19.68 -7.70 41.43
C LEU A 6 -20.31 -9.06 41.15
N SER A 7 -21.28 -9.08 40.22
CA SER A 7 -21.87 -10.33 39.74
C SER A 7 -20.79 -11.25 39.14
N PRO A 8 -20.95 -12.59 39.17
CA PRO A 8 -19.97 -13.52 38.61
C PRO A 8 -19.60 -13.21 37.15
N LEU A 9 -20.57 -12.78 36.34
CA LEU A 9 -20.34 -12.36 34.94
C LEU A 9 -19.42 -11.15 34.85
N MET A 10 -19.61 -10.17 35.72
CA MET A 10 -18.81 -8.93 35.73
C MET A 10 -17.39 -9.17 36.25
N ARG A 11 -17.19 -10.12 37.18
CA ARG A 11 -15.84 -10.54 37.58
C ARG A 11 -15.10 -11.16 36.40
N GLN A 12 -15.73 -12.11 35.70
CA GLN A 12 -15.14 -12.73 34.52
C GLN A 12 -14.81 -11.69 33.43
N PHE A 13 -15.68 -10.69 33.22
CA PHE A 13 -15.38 -9.57 32.32
C PHE A 13 -14.17 -8.75 32.79
N GLN A 14 -14.09 -8.39 34.07
CA GLN A 14 -12.96 -7.62 34.61
C GLN A 14 -11.64 -8.38 34.52
N ASP A 15 -11.65 -9.69 34.77
CA ASP A 15 -10.46 -10.54 34.62
C ASP A 15 -9.95 -10.52 33.17
N VAL A 16 -10.87 -10.66 32.20
CA VAL A 16 -10.54 -10.56 30.77
C VAL A 16 -10.05 -9.16 30.40
N LYS A 17 -10.71 -8.10 30.88
CA LYS A 17 -10.32 -6.72 30.60
C LYS A 17 -8.97 -6.36 31.21
N ALA A 18 -8.63 -6.91 32.37
CA ALA A 18 -7.33 -6.71 33.01
C ALA A 18 -6.18 -7.32 32.19
N GLN A 19 -6.43 -8.39 31.43
CA GLN A 19 -5.46 -9.00 30.52
C GLN A 19 -5.33 -8.21 29.20
N HIS A 20 -6.38 -7.49 28.79
CA HIS A 20 -6.43 -6.71 27.55
C HIS A 20 -6.87 -5.25 27.81
N PRO A 21 -6.07 -4.45 28.54
CA PRO A 21 -6.46 -3.10 28.95
C PRO A 21 -6.70 -2.17 27.76
N ASP A 22 -5.89 -2.30 26.70
CA ASP A 22 -5.92 -1.43 25.52
C ASP A 22 -7.01 -1.81 24.49
N ALA A 23 -7.69 -2.95 24.69
CA ALA A 23 -8.66 -3.48 23.73
C ALA A 23 -10.09 -3.26 24.18
N ILE A 24 -10.98 -2.97 23.22
CA ILE A 24 -12.43 -3.04 23.45
C ILE A 24 -12.79 -4.52 23.49
N VAL A 25 -13.34 -4.98 24.62
CA VAL A 25 -13.67 -6.39 24.81
C VAL A 25 -15.08 -6.68 24.28
N PHE A 26 -15.16 -7.45 23.20
CA PHE A 26 -16.40 -8.02 22.70
C PHE A 26 -16.71 -9.28 23.51
N PHE A 27 -17.53 -9.13 24.55
CA PHE A 27 -17.83 -10.20 25.49
C PHE A 27 -19.10 -10.96 25.09
N ARG A 28 -18.98 -12.25 24.74
CA ARG A 28 -20.10 -13.06 24.26
C ARG A 28 -21.17 -13.30 25.34
N VAL A 29 -22.37 -12.77 25.14
CA VAL A 29 -23.54 -12.99 26.01
C VAL A 29 -24.77 -13.33 25.17
N GLY A 30 -25.16 -14.60 25.19
CA GLY A 30 -26.28 -15.08 24.36
C GLY A 30 -25.96 -14.87 22.89
N ASP A 31 -26.84 -14.18 22.14
CA ASP A 31 -26.66 -13.85 20.72
C ASP A 31 -26.00 -12.48 20.46
N PHE A 32 -25.46 -11.83 21.49
CA PHE A 32 -24.79 -10.54 21.36
C PHE A 32 -23.32 -10.62 21.79
N TYR A 33 -22.50 -9.73 21.25
CA TYR A 33 -21.30 -9.27 21.92
C TYR A 33 -21.66 -8.01 22.70
N GLU A 34 -21.51 -8.09 24.01
CA GLU A 34 -21.73 -6.99 24.94
C GLU A 34 -20.39 -6.36 25.33
N MET A 35 -20.37 -5.03 25.45
CA MET A 35 -19.26 -4.23 25.95
C MET A 35 -19.74 -3.49 27.20
N PHE A 36 -18.88 -3.35 28.21
CA PHE A 36 -19.25 -2.79 29.52
C PHE A 36 -18.32 -1.63 29.93
N PHE A 37 -18.80 -0.77 30.83
CA PHE A 37 -18.03 0.34 31.41
C PHE A 37 -17.48 1.30 30.33
N GLU A 38 -16.21 1.69 30.41
CA GLU A 38 -15.56 2.61 29.47
C GLU A 38 -15.59 2.11 28.02
N ASP A 39 -15.42 0.79 27.81
CA ASP A 39 -15.52 0.17 26.49
C ASP A 39 -16.90 0.42 25.86
N ALA A 40 -17.97 0.37 26.67
CA ALA A 40 -19.33 0.60 26.21
C ALA A 40 -19.55 2.05 25.76
N GLU A 41 -19.04 3.01 26.54
CA GLU A 41 -19.17 4.44 26.25
C GLU A 41 -18.38 4.84 25.00
N GLU A 42 -17.17 4.32 24.87
CA GLU A 42 -16.31 4.54 23.71
C GLU A 42 -16.89 3.89 22.45
N ALA A 43 -17.25 2.60 22.53
CA ALA A 43 -17.82 1.88 21.39
C ALA A 43 -19.17 2.47 20.95
N SER A 44 -20.02 2.92 21.88
CA SER A 44 -21.28 3.57 21.54
C SER A 44 -21.08 4.81 20.68
N LYS A 45 -20.12 5.67 21.04
CA LYS A 45 -19.79 6.89 20.29
C LYS A 45 -19.21 6.58 18.91
N LEU A 46 -18.25 5.65 18.83
CA LEU A 46 -17.56 5.30 17.58
C LEU A 46 -18.46 4.53 16.60
N LEU A 47 -19.31 3.63 17.12
CA LEU A 47 -20.16 2.78 16.30
C LEU A 47 -21.52 3.40 15.99
N GLY A 48 -21.93 4.43 16.74
CA GLY A 48 -23.27 5.02 16.67
C GLY A 48 -24.36 4.09 17.18
N ILE A 49 -24.06 3.27 18.18
CA ILE A 49 -25.01 2.30 18.79
C ILE A 49 -25.52 2.81 20.13
N VAL A 50 -26.73 2.37 20.53
CA VAL A 50 -27.39 2.85 21.75
C VAL A 50 -26.62 2.42 22.99
N LEU A 51 -26.26 3.40 23.84
CA LEU A 51 -25.75 3.16 25.19
C LEU A 51 -26.92 2.92 26.15
N THR A 52 -26.85 1.80 26.86
CA THR A 52 -27.84 1.37 27.87
C THR A 52 -27.11 1.08 29.18
N ALA A 53 -27.80 0.51 30.17
CA ALA A 53 -27.15 0.09 31.41
C ALA A 53 -27.69 -1.25 31.93
N ARG A 54 -26.85 -2.03 32.61
CA ARG A 54 -27.19 -3.36 33.15
C ARG A 54 -26.74 -3.53 34.59
N GLY A 55 -27.70 -3.67 35.50
CA GLY A 55 -27.41 -3.87 36.93
C GLY A 55 -26.75 -2.66 37.58
N LYS A 56 -26.15 -2.86 38.75
CA LYS A 56 -25.39 -1.83 39.47
C LYS A 56 -24.08 -2.40 40.01
N ALA A 57 -23.00 -1.64 39.93
CA ALA A 57 -21.74 -1.89 40.63
C ALA A 57 -21.46 -0.69 41.54
N LYS A 58 -21.18 -0.94 42.83
CA LYS A 58 -20.94 0.13 43.83
C LYS A 58 -22.05 1.21 43.89
N GLY A 59 -23.29 0.86 43.57
CA GLY A 59 -24.44 1.78 43.55
C GLY A 59 -24.69 2.51 42.23
N GLU A 60 -23.74 2.51 41.30
CA GLU A 60 -23.86 3.12 39.96
C GLU A 60 -24.29 2.10 38.90
N ALA A 61 -25.05 2.56 37.90
CA ALA A 61 -25.50 1.70 36.81
C ALA A 61 -24.33 1.41 35.86
N ILE A 62 -24.11 0.14 35.49
CA ILE A 62 -23.00 -0.25 34.61
C ILE A 62 -23.37 0.09 33.16
N PRO A 63 -22.62 0.96 32.47
CA PRO A 63 -22.84 1.25 31.05
C PRO A 63 -22.68 -0.01 30.19
N LEU A 64 -23.56 -0.16 29.20
CA LEU A 64 -23.64 -1.32 28.32
C LEU A 64 -24.01 -0.91 26.90
N CYS A 65 -23.29 -1.41 25.91
CA CYS A 65 -23.77 -1.45 24.53
C CYS A 65 -23.43 -2.81 23.92
N GLY A 66 -24.08 -3.17 22.81
CA GLY A 66 -23.86 -4.49 22.21
C GLY A 66 -24.27 -4.57 20.76
N VAL A 67 -23.71 -5.56 20.08
CA VAL A 67 -23.94 -5.84 18.66
C VAL A 67 -24.29 -7.31 18.45
N PRO A 68 -25.17 -7.65 17.48
CA PRO A 68 -25.47 -9.05 17.17
C PRO A 68 -24.22 -9.74 16.60
N TYR A 69 -23.93 -10.94 17.10
CA TYR A 69 -22.65 -11.59 16.77
C TYR A 69 -22.48 -11.97 15.31
N HIS A 70 -23.57 -12.36 14.64
CA HIS A 70 -23.56 -12.67 13.21
C HIS A 70 -23.17 -11.48 12.33
N THR A 71 -23.24 -10.26 12.87
CA THR A 71 -22.96 -9.01 12.15
C THR A 71 -21.78 -8.24 12.76
N SER A 72 -20.99 -8.87 13.63
CA SER A 72 -19.92 -8.21 14.37
C SER A 72 -18.78 -7.69 13.49
N THR A 73 -18.47 -8.37 12.37
CA THR A 73 -17.34 -8.03 11.48
C THR A 73 -17.38 -6.58 11.02
N GLY A 74 -18.55 -6.08 10.62
CA GLY A 74 -18.72 -4.69 10.18
C GLY A 74 -18.47 -3.65 11.29
N TYR A 75 -18.77 -3.98 12.55
CA TYR A 75 -18.48 -3.13 13.70
C TYR A 75 -16.99 -3.18 14.07
N ILE A 76 -16.37 -4.36 14.02
CA ILE A 76 -14.93 -4.53 14.20
C ILE A 76 -14.16 -3.67 13.18
N ALA A 77 -14.57 -3.69 11.91
CA ALA A 77 -13.98 -2.85 10.87
C ALA A 77 -13.99 -1.35 11.20
N LYS A 78 -15.10 -0.86 11.77
CA LYS A 78 -15.24 0.54 12.18
C LYS A 78 -14.32 0.89 13.36
N LEU A 79 -14.23 0.01 14.36
CA LEU A 79 -13.34 0.22 15.51
C LEU A 79 -11.86 0.24 15.09
N LEU A 80 -11.46 -0.70 14.23
CA LEU A 80 -10.09 -0.74 13.70
C LEU A 80 -9.74 0.53 12.92
N LYS A 81 -10.66 1.03 12.07
CA LYS A 81 -10.49 2.32 11.37
C LYS A 81 -10.41 3.52 12.31
N ALA A 82 -11.04 3.44 13.48
CA ALA A 82 -10.93 4.45 14.53
C ALA A 82 -9.66 4.29 15.41
N GLY A 83 -8.75 3.38 15.06
CA GLY A 83 -7.50 3.12 15.79
C GLY A 83 -7.67 2.25 17.03
N LYS A 84 -8.83 1.59 17.21
CA LYS A 84 -9.11 0.72 18.36
C LYS A 84 -8.92 -0.75 17.99
N ILE A 85 -8.33 -1.52 18.92
CA ILE A 85 -8.22 -2.98 18.79
C ILE A 85 -9.38 -3.64 19.53
N VAL A 86 -9.76 -4.85 19.11
CA VAL A 86 -10.94 -5.56 19.64
C VAL A 86 -10.54 -6.95 20.14
N ALA A 87 -10.75 -7.24 21.41
CA ALA A 87 -10.56 -8.58 21.96
C ALA A 87 -11.89 -9.35 21.90
N LEU A 88 -11.92 -10.45 21.15
CA LEU A 88 -13.10 -11.30 20.97
C LEU A 88 -13.11 -12.40 22.04
N CYS A 89 -14.05 -12.28 22.98
CA CYS A 89 -14.18 -13.22 24.09
C CYS A 89 -15.38 -14.13 23.86
N GLU A 90 -15.12 -15.42 23.63
CA GLU A 90 -16.13 -16.44 23.29
C GLU A 90 -16.44 -17.38 24.44
N GLN A 91 -17.59 -18.05 24.35
CA GLN A 91 -17.95 -19.14 25.25
C GLN A 91 -17.24 -20.43 24.82
N VAL A 92 -16.37 -20.97 25.69
CA VAL A 92 -15.58 -22.17 25.39
C VAL A 92 -16.23 -23.47 25.85
N GLU A 93 -17.30 -23.39 26.65
CA GLU A 93 -18.06 -24.54 27.13
C GLU A 93 -19.47 -24.52 26.53
N ASP A 94 -20.04 -25.71 26.28
CA ASP A 94 -21.45 -25.82 25.87
C ASP A 94 -22.37 -25.38 27.04
N PRO A 95 -23.22 -24.34 26.85
CA PRO A 95 -24.16 -23.90 27.87
C PRO A 95 -25.09 -25.00 28.40
N LYS A 96 -25.34 -26.06 27.61
CA LYS A 96 -26.18 -27.20 28.00
C LYS A 96 -25.47 -28.19 28.93
N LEU A 97 -24.14 -28.24 28.89
CA LEU A 97 -23.32 -29.17 29.68
C LEU A 97 -22.67 -28.49 30.90
N ALA A 98 -22.54 -27.17 30.88
CA ALA A 98 -21.90 -26.40 31.94
C ALA A 98 -22.75 -26.33 33.21
N LYS A 99 -22.14 -26.63 34.38
CA LYS A 99 -22.74 -26.38 35.70
C LYS A 99 -22.37 -24.97 36.17
N GLY A 100 -23.28 -24.00 36.01
CA GLY A 100 -23.09 -22.62 36.47
C GLY A 100 -22.82 -21.64 35.32
N LEU A 101 -21.94 -20.65 35.55
CA LEU A 101 -21.58 -19.66 34.54
C LEU A 101 -20.60 -20.28 33.53
N VAL A 102 -20.98 -20.29 32.25
CA VAL A 102 -20.15 -20.76 31.12
C VAL A 102 -18.80 -20.05 31.11
N ARG A 103 -17.70 -20.81 31.03
CA ARG A 103 -16.36 -20.24 30.91
C ARG A 103 -16.21 -19.48 29.59
N ARG A 104 -15.51 -18.35 29.66
CA ARG A 104 -15.20 -17.50 28.52
C ARG A 104 -13.73 -17.17 28.47
N GLU A 105 -13.19 -17.14 27.27
CA GLU A 105 -11.79 -16.86 27.00
C GLU A 105 -11.67 -16.00 25.75
N VAL A 106 -10.60 -15.20 25.67
CA VAL A 106 -10.29 -14.45 24.45
C VAL A 106 -9.71 -15.43 23.44
N VAL A 107 -10.44 -15.65 22.36
CA VAL A 107 -10.02 -16.56 21.29
C VAL A 107 -9.15 -15.84 20.25
N ARG A 108 -9.29 -14.52 20.17
CA ARG A 108 -8.67 -13.68 19.15
C ARG A 108 -8.68 -12.21 19.54
N VAL A 109 -7.60 -11.50 19.23
CA VAL A 109 -7.52 -10.03 19.28
C VAL A 109 -7.39 -9.50 17.85
N TYR A 110 -8.32 -8.66 17.41
CA TYR A 110 -8.27 -7.98 16.14
C TYR A 110 -7.37 -6.74 16.26
N THR A 111 -6.24 -6.78 15.57
CA THR A 111 -5.34 -5.63 15.40
C THR A 111 -5.18 -5.33 13.91
N PRO A 112 -4.77 -4.11 13.51
CA PRO A 112 -4.59 -3.78 12.10
C PRO A 112 -3.63 -4.72 11.36
N GLY A 113 -2.56 -5.21 12.00
CA GLY A 113 -1.57 -6.10 11.38
C GLY A 113 -1.92 -7.58 11.37
N THR A 114 -2.91 -8.04 12.16
CA THR A 114 -3.20 -9.47 12.36
C THR A 114 -4.52 -9.93 11.72
N LEU A 115 -4.96 -9.22 10.68
CA LEU A 115 -6.19 -9.53 9.96
C LEU A 115 -5.96 -10.60 8.89
N TYR A 116 -6.84 -11.60 8.87
CA TYR A 116 -6.95 -12.59 7.79
C TYR A 116 -8.38 -12.74 7.25
N ASP A 117 -9.34 -11.98 7.80
CA ASP A 117 -10.72 -11.97 7.34
C ASP A 117 -10.84 -11.14 6.06
N HIS A 118 -11.20 -11.80 4.96
CA HIS A 118 -11.27 -11.15 3.65
C HIS A 118 -12.21 -9.92 3.61
N GLU A 119 -13.25 -9.87 4.45
CA GLU A 119 -14.19 -8.75 4.55
C GLU A 119 -13.56 -7.48 5.13
N LEU A 120 -12.48 -7.65 5.91
CA LEU A 120 -11.75 -6.55 6.55
C LEU A 120 -10.56 -6.08 5.72
N LEU A 121 -10.19 -6.83 4.68
CA LEU A 121 -8.98 -6.62 3.92
C LEU A 121 -9.27 -6.06 2.52
N PRO A 122 -8.58 -5.02 2.06
CA PRO A 122 -8.62 -4.61 0.67
C PRO A 122 -8.07 -5.74 -0.22
N ALA A 123 -8.71 -6.04 -1.35
CA ALA A 123 -8.32 -7.16 -2.21
C ALA A 123 -6.91 -6.99 -2.80
N GLY A 124 -6.59 -5.79 -3.31
CA GLY A 124 -5.32 -5.49 -3.99
C GLY A 124 -4.18 -5.00 -3.09
N GLU A 125 -4.35 -5.00 -1.76
CA GLU A 125 -3.32 -4.57 -0.82
C GLU A 125 -2.88 -5.72 0.09
N ALA A 126 -1.59 -5.74 0.40
CA ALA A 126 -1.02 -6.59 1.44
C ALA A 126 -1.33 -6.02 2.84
N ASN A 127 -1.35 -6.88 3.85
CA ASN A 127 -1.64 -6.52 5.23
C ASN A 127 -0.50 -6.98 6.17
N PHE A 128 0.65 -6.31 6.06
CA PHE A 128 1.84 -6.67 6.83
C PHE A 128 1.76 -6.22 8.29
N LEU A 129 2.07 -7.18 9.17
CA LEU A 129 2.64 -6.95 10.50
C LEU A 129 4.16 -6.99 10.36
N SER A 130 4.85 -5.97 10.84
CA SER A 130 6.32 -5.92 10.83
C SER A 130 6.89 -5.85 12.23
N ALA A 131 8.05 -6.43 12.43
CA ALA A 131 8.82 -6.37 13.67
C ALA A 131 10.20 -5.80 13.38
N LEU A 132 10.64 -4.88 14.21
CA LEU A 132 11.94 -4.24 14.13
C LEU A 132 12.76 -4.61 15.36
N CYS A 133 13.99 -5.05 15.16
CA CYS A 133 14.95 -5.30 16.22
C CYS A 133 16.22 -4.46 15.99
N TYR A 134 16.74 -3.89 17.07
CA TYR A 134 17.98 -3.13 17.07
C TYR A 134 18.98 -3.78 18.01
N THR A 135 20.16 -4.10 17.51
CA THR A 135 21.23 -4.68 18.32
C THR A 135 22.44 -3.74 18.28
N PRO A 136 22.76 -3.02 19.38
CA PRO A 136 23.96 -2.21 19.45
C PRO A 136 25.19 -3.12 19.48
N PHE A 137 26.25 -2.74 18.78
CA PHE A 137 27.51 -3.50 18.82
C PHE A 137 28.27 -3.16 20.11
N SER A 138 28.56 -4.15 20.96
CA SER A 138 29.38 -3.95 22.16
C SER A 138 30.87 -4.01 21.82
N SER A 139 31.61 -3.00 22.26
CA SER A 139 33.02 -2.67 22.00
C SER A 139 34.06 -3.79 22.13
N SER A 140 34.90 -3.98 21.10
CA SER A 140 36.39 -3.95 21.17
C SER A 140 37.03 -4.26 19.80
N GLU A 141 37.90 -3.34 19.35
CA GLU A 141 38.96 -3.47 18.32
C GLU A 141 38.69 -3.18 16.83
N ASP A 142 37.45 -3.12 16.31
CA ASP A 142 37.22 -2.68 14.92
C ASP A 142 36.22 -1.52 14.82
N THR A 143 36.72 -0.33 14.52
CA THR A 143 35.96 0.94 14.48
C THR A 143 35.17 1.14 13.18
N THR A 144 35.02 0.09 12.37
CA THR A 144 34.44 0.13 11.02
C THR A 144 33.04 -0.52 10.91
N LEU A 145 32.56 -1.22 11.94
CA LEU A 145 31.28 -1.96 11.89
C LEU A 145 30.17 -1.26 12.68
N ALA A 146 29.07 -0.96 11.98
CA ALA A 146 27.93 -0.16 12.46
C ALA A 146 26.87 -0.98 13.22
N ASN A 147 25.92 -0.28 13.87
CA ASN A 147 24.75 -0.89 14.53
C ASN A 147 23.91 -1.75 13.56
N ARG A 148 23.35 -2.86 14.06
CA ARG A 148 22.54 -3.79 13.26
C ARG A 148 21.05 -3.57 13.44
N PHE A 149 20.32 -3.60 12.34
CA PHE A 149 18.87 -3.57 12.32
C PHE A 149 18.33 -4.82 11.63
N GLY A 150 17.44 -5.51 12.33
CA GLY A 150 16.68 -6.64 11.81
C GLY A 150 15.23 -6.25 11.55
N LEU A 151 14.71 -6.60 10.39
CA LEU A 151 13.32 -6.41 10.02
C LEU A 151 12.72 -7.76 9.64
N ALA A 152 11.58 -8.10 10.21
CA ALA A 152 10.78 -9.24 9.81
C ALA A 152 9.36 -8.76 9.49
N SER A 153 8.74 -9.27 8.42
CA SER A 153 7.37 -8.90 8.08
C SER A 153 6.55 -10.10 7.63
N LEU A 154 5.33 -10.18 8.15
CA LEU A 154 4.36 -11.25 7.90
C LEU A 154 3.04 -10.67 7.39
N ASP A 155 2.55 -11.13 6.24
CA ASP A 155 1.14 -10.99 5.87
C ASP A 155 0.40 -12.26 6.29
N LEU A 156 -0.39 -12.14 7.35
CA LEU A 156 -1.11 -13.28 7.92
C LEU A 156 -2.22 -13.82 6.98
N SER A 157 -2.73 -12.97 6.08
CA SER A 157 -3.80 -13.31 5.15
C SER A 157 -3.33 -14.16 3.96
N THR A 158 -2.04 -14.12 3.63
CA THR A 158 -1.43 -14.91 2.54
C THR A 158 -0.39 -15.91 3.05
N GLY A 159 0.09 -15.73 4.29
CA GLY A 159 1.22 -16.48 4.85
C GLY A 159 2.57 -16.03 4.30
N GLU A 160 2.66 -14.84 3.68
CA GLU A 160 3.94 -14.26 3.23
C GLU A 160 4.82 -13.91 4.43
N PHE A 161 6.03 -14.45 4.52
CA PHE A 161 6.95 -14.16 5.61
C PHE A 161 8.37 -14.00 5.11
N TRP A 162 9.02 -12.90 5.45
CA TRP A 162 10.40 -12.64 5.07
C TRP A 162 11.15 -11.88 6.17
N ILE A 163 12.48 -11.98 6.10
CA ILE A 163 13.41 -11.41 7.08
C ILE A 163 14.52 -10.68 6.32
N SER A 164 14.99 -9.58 6.90
CA SER A 164 16.12 -8.80 6.41
C SER A 164 17.01 -8.36 7.58
N GLU A 165 18.30 -8.17 7.32
CA GLU A 165 19.26 -7.56 8.24
C GLU A 165 20.10 -6.53 7.47
N SER A 166 20.37 -5.37 8.08
CA SER A 166 21.22 -4.31 7.52
C SER A 166 22.32 -3.92 8.51
N TRP A 167 23.55 -3.74 7.99
CA TRP A 167 24.77 -3.49 8.78
C TRP A 167 25.50 -2.18 8.43
N MET A 168 24.83 -1.21 7.80
CA MET A 168 25.47 0.01 7.28
C MET A 168 25.37 1.24 8.18
N LYS A 169 26.24 2.24 7.92
CA LYS A 169 26.27 3.56 8.58
C LYS A 169 24.93 4.33 8.52
N HIS A 170 24.09 4.06 7.52
CA HIS A 170 22.74 4.62 7.33
C HIS A 170 21.63 3.57 7.48
N SER A 171 21.86 2.50 8.24
CA SER A 171 20.94 1.35 8.38
C SER A 171 19.53 1.74 8.86
N LEU A 172 19.40 2.75 9.73
CA LEU A 172 18.10 3.25 10.17
C LEU A 172 17.27 3.81 9.00
N GLN A 173 17.86 4.64 8.14
CA GLN A 173 17.13 5.24 7.01
C GLN A 173 16.69 4.18 6.01
N SER A 174 17.56 3.21 5.71
CA SER A 174 17.23 2.10 4.81
C SER A 174 16.04 1.27 5.33
N VAL A 175 15.93 1.08 6.65
CA VAL A 175 14.79 0.40 7.26
C VAL A 175 13.53 1.27 7.21
N ILE A 176 13.65 2.57 7.45
CA ILE A 176 12.52 3.51 7.33
C ILE A 176 11.99 3.51 5.90
N ASP A 177 12.86 3.62 4.91
CA ASP A 177 12.48 3.60 3.49
C ASP A 177 11.81 2.28 3.11
N GLU A 178 12.28 1.17 3.69
CA GLU A 178 11.66 -0.15 3.53
C GLU A 178 10.26 -0.22 4.14
N LEU A 179 10.06 0.32 5.35
CA LEU A 179 8.74 0.42 5.98
C LEU A 179 7.80 1.33 5.18
N VAL A 180 8.32 2.41 4.60
CA VAL A 180 7.57 3.30 3.71
C VAL A 180 7.06 2.55 2.47
N ARG A 181 7.91 1.75 1.82
CA ARG A 181 7.52 0.95 0.65
C ARG A 181 6.55 -0.18 1.00
N LEU A 182 6.76 -0.79 2.17
CA LEU A 182 5.94 -1.91 2.64
C LEU A 182 4.55 -1.48 3.11
N GLU A 183 4.42 -0.25 3.63
CA GLU A 183 3.20 0.28 4.26
C GLU A 183 2.57 -0.69 5.28
N PRO A 184 3.33 -1.18 6.29
CA PRO A 184 2.81 -2.12 7.27
C PRO A 184 1.67 -1.47 8.07
N LYS A 185 0.64 -2.26 8.37
CA LYS A 185 -0.50 -1.77 9.17
C LYS A 185 -0.15 -1.74 10.65
N GLU A 186 0.82 -2.53 11.08
CA GLU A 186 1.28 -2.56 12.46
C GLU A 186 2.78 -2.85 12.53
N VAL A 187 3.49 -2.12 13.38
CA VAL A 187 4.93 -2.32 13.64
C VAL A 187 5.15 -2.56 15.13
N ILE A 188 5.82 -3.66 15.45
CA ILE A 188 6.25 -4.00 16.81
C ILE A 188 7.76 -3.87 16.97
N PHE A 189 8.21 -3.58 18.19
CA PHE A 189 9.63 -3.39 18.47
C PHE A 189 9.94 -3.56 19.96
N PRO A 190 11.17 -3.95 20.35
CA PRO A 190 11.54 -4.08 21.76
C PRO A 190 11.55 -2.73 22.48
N ALA A 191 10.97 -2.69 23.67
CA ALA A 191 10.98 -1.55 24.56
C ALA A 191 12.43 -1.22 24.94
N GLY A 192 12.78 0.07 24.98
CA GLY A 192 14.16 0.53 25.19
C GLY A 192 14.92 0.88 23.91
N ILE A 193 14.26 0.82 22.76
CA ILE A 193 14.75 1.43 21.52
C ILE A 193 14.97 2.94 21.69
N GLN A 194 16.05 3.46 21.12
CA GLN A 194 16.49 4.85 21.20
C GLN A 194 15.39 5.83 20.73
N GLU A 195 15.22 6.96 21.44
CA GLU A 195 14.17 7.97 21.16
C GLU A 195 14.10 8.42 19.69
N ALA A 196 15.24 8.47 19.00
CA ALA A 196 15.33 8.82 17.59
C ALA A 196 14.54 7.85 16.68
N MET A 197 14.55 6.55 16.97
CA MET A 197 13.85 5.56 16.18
C MET A 197 12.34 5.57 16.46
N THR A 198 11.95 5.74 17.72
CA THR A 198 10.53 5.91 18.08
C THR A 198 9.95 7.14 17.37
N SER A 199 10.69 8.25 17.37
CA SER A 199 10.28 9.48 16.67
C SER A 199 10.19 9.26 15.15
N ALA A 200 11.14 8.54 14.56
CA ALA A 200 11.12 8.22 13.15
C ALA A 200 9.92 7.34 12.77
N LEU A 201 9.62 6.29 13.55
CA LEU A 201 8.46 5.44 13.32
C LEU A 201 7.14 6.22 13.46
N GLN A 202 7.03 7.09 14.47
CA GLN A 202 5.85 7.93 14.70
C GLN A 202 5.56 8.92 13.56
N SER A 203 6.58 9.30 12.78
CA SER A 203 6.43 10.16 11.61
C SER A 203 5.87 9.44 10.38
N LEU A 204 5.85 8.11 10.40
CA LEU A 204 5.33 7.29 9.30
C LEU A 204 3.81 7.08 9.43
N PRO A 205 3.08 6.93 8.32
CA PRO A 205 1.64 6.66 8.31
C PRO A 205 1.32 5.19 8.66
N ILE A 206 1.90 4.68 9.74
CA ILE A 206 1.66 3.33 10.27
C ILE A 206 0.44 3.39 11.18
N ALA A 207 -0.54 2.51 10.96
CA ALA A 207 -1.80 2.56 11.72
C ALA A 207 -1.60 2.26 13.21
N ARG A 208 -0.60 1.44 13.57
CA ARG A 208 -0.29 1.11 14.97
C ARG A 208 1.19 0.77 15.19
N ILE A 209 1.78 1.35 16.23
CA ILE A 209 3.18 1.14 16.62
C ILE A 209 3.18 0.65 18.08
N VAL A 210 3.70 -0.55 18.35
CA VAL A 210 3.55 -1.22 19.64
C VAL A 210 4.92 -1.60 20.24
N PRO A 211 5.33 -0.98 21.36
CA PRO A 211 6.49 -1.45 22.10
C PRO A 211 6.17 -2.78 22.81
N ARG A 212 7.15 -3.68 22.86
CA ARG A 212 7.05 -5.02 23.44
C ARG A 212 8.20 -5.28 24.38
N ASP A 213 8.06 -6.21 25.32
CA ASP A 213 9.16 -6.55 26.23
C ASP A 213 10.39 -7.03 25.43
N ALA A 214 11.59 -6.53 25.77
CA ALA A 214 12.82 -6.88 25.07
C ALA A 214 13.14 -8.39 25.14
N SER A 215 12.67 -9.10 26.19
CA SER A 215 12.79 -10.56 26.30
C SER A 215 12.12 -11.30 25.14
N THR A 216 11.03 -10.78 24.60
CA THR A 216 10.34 -11.40 23.44
C THR A 216 11.14 -11.35 22.14
N PHE A 217 12.24 -10.60 22.13
CA PHE A 217 13.19 -10.49 21.01
C PHE A 217 14.52 -11.20 21.33
N ASP A 218 14.57 -12.08 22.33
CA ASP A 218 15.77 -12.85 22.62
C ASP A 218 16.13 -13.77 21.44
N LEU A 219 17.41 -13.86 21.11
CA LEU A 219 17.88 -14.60 19.93
C LEU A 219 17.65 -16.12 20.06
N GLU A 220 17.90 -16.70 21.22
CA GLU A 220 17.79 -18.14 21.42
C GLU A 220 16.32 -18.57 21.51
N GLU A 221 15.47 -17.78 22.17
CA GLU A 221 14.01 -17.99 22.15
C GLU A 221 13.44 -17.84 20.73
N SER A 222 13.91 -16.84 19.98
CA SER A 222 13.49 -16.62 18.59
C SER A 222 13.81 -17.81 17.69
N LYS A 223 15.04 -18.35 17.81
CA LYS A 223 15.43 -19.58 17.09
C LYS A 223 14.55 -20.75 17.47
N ALA A 224 14.29 -20.95 18.77
CA ALA A 224 13.47 -22.05 19.26
C ALA A 224 12.01 -22.00 18.76
N ILE A 225 11.42 -20.80 18.69
CA ILE A 225 10.06 -20.63 18.14
C ILE A 225 10.03 -20.87 16.64
N LEU A 226 11.01 -20.35 15.90
CA LEU A 226 11.11 -20.58 14.45
C LEU A 226 11.26 -22.06 14.11
N THR A 227 12.16 -22.78 14.80
CA THR A 227 12.34 -24.22 14.58
C THR A 227 11.09 -25.02 14.94
N LYS A 228 10.40 -24.66 16.02
CA LYS A 228 9.13 -25.27 16.43
C LYS A 228 8.01 -25.05 15.41
N ILE A 229 7.80 -23.80 14.96
CA ILE A 229 6.71 -23.46 14.03
C ILE A 229 6.91 -24.11 12.67
N PHE A 230 8.14 -24.08 12.13
CA PHE A 230 8.44 -24.62 10.81
C PHE A 230 8.83 -26.10 10.82
N GLN A 231 8.79 -26.75 11.99
CA GLN A 231 9.07 -28.18 12.19
C GLN A 231 10.42 -28.60 11.59
N VAL A 232 11.46 -27.81 11.87
CA VAL A 232 12.84 -28.11 11.48
C VAL A 232 13.68 -28.44 12.70
N ASN A 233 14.74 -29.23 12.52
CA ASN A 233 15.59 -29.64 13.63
C ASN A 233 16.55 -28.52 14.03
N HIS A 234 17.07 -27.79 13.04
CA HIS A 234 18.06 -26.74 13.21
C HIS A 234 17.62 -25.47 12.47
N ILE A 235 18.05 -24.30 12.97
CA ILE A 235 17.70 -23.02 12.32
C ILE A 235 18.32 -22.90 10.93
N GLU A 236 19.47 -23.54 10.74
CA GLU A 236 20.19 -23.63 9.48
C GLU A 236 19.35 -24.31 8.37
N ASP A 237 18.41 -25.19 8.73
CA ASP A 237 17.49 -25.84 7.80
C ASP A 237 16.49 -24.84 7.17
N LEU A 238 16.29 -23.67 7.79
CA LEU A 238 15.50 -22.57 7.21
C LEU A 238 16.29 -21.77 6.17
N GLN A 239 17.58 -22.05 5.97
CA GLN A 239 18.44 -21.33 5.02
C GLN A 239 18.52 -19.83 5.33
N LEU A 240 18.60 -19.47 6.61
CA LEU A 240 18.73 -18.10 7.12
C LEU A 240 20.12 -17.84 7.76
N PRO A 241 21.25 -18.02 7.03
CA PRO A 241 22.57 -17.95 7.64
C PRO A 241 22.93 -16.54 8.13
N GLY A 242 23.46 -16.44 9.35
CA GLY A 242 24.14 -15.24 9.86
C GLY A 242 23.26 -14.04 10.20
N LEU A 243 21.92 -14.14 10.08
CA LEU A 243 20.99 -13.09 10.46
C LEU A 243 20.70 -13.16 11.96
N HIS A 244 21.30 -12.31 12.77
CA HIS A 244 21.03 -12.30 14.22
C HIS A 244 19.83 -11.41 14.55
N SER A 245 19.93 -10.12 14.25
CA SER A 245 18.87 -9.14 14.51
C SER A 245 17.62 -9.46 13.70
N GLY A 246 17.79 -9.98 12.47
CA GLY A 246 16.66 -10.44 11.65
C GLY A 246 15.86 -11.58 12.31
N LEU A 247 16.56 -12.57 12.91
CA LEU A 247 15.90 -13.66 13.64
C LEU A 247 15.21 -13.16 14.91
N GLN A 248 15.83 -12.24 15.65
CA GLN A 248 15.22 -11.62 16.83
C GLN A 248 13.91 -10.89 16.49
N ALA A 249 13.90 -10.14 15.38
CA ALA A 249 12.70 -9.48 14.88
C ALA A 249 11.61 -10.52 14.53
N ALA A 250 11.99 -11.61 13.85
CA ALA A 250 11.06 -12.69 13.51
C ALA A 250 10.47 -13.38 14.74
N GLY A 251 11.28 -13.67 15.77
CA GLY A 251 10.79 -14.25 17.02
C GLY A 251 9.84 -13.33 17.78
N GLY A 252 10.18 -12.04 17.89
CA GLY A 252 9.29 -11.04 18.47
C GLY A 252 7.95 -10.93 17.75
N LEU A 253 7.96 -11.02 16.41
CA LEU A 253 6.75 -11.07 15.58
C LEU A 253 5.89 -12.29 15.94
N LEU A 254 6.50 -13.47 16.02
CA LEU A 254 5.79 -14.72 16.29
C LEU A 254 5.27 -14.81 17.73
N HIS A 255 5.99 -14.24 18.70
CA HIS A 255 5.48 -14.05 20.06
C HIS A 255 4.24 -13.16 20.08
N TYR A 256 4.28 -12.01 19.39
CA TYR A 256 3.13 -11.12 19.31
C TYR A 256 1.94 -11.78 18.61
N LEU A 257 2.20 -12.60 17.59
CA LEU A 257 1.18 -13.39 16.93
C LEU A 257 0.54 -14.43 17.87
N ALA A 258 1.34 -15.08 18.71
CA ALA A 258 0.83 -16.02 19.72
C ALA A 258 -0.06 -15.31 20.77
N ASP A 259 0.29 -14.09 21.18
CA ASP A 259 -0.50 -13.29 22.13
C ASP A 259 -1.84 -12.82 21.53
N THR A 260 -1.83 -12.41 20.26
CA THR A 260 -3.02 -11.85 19.58
C THR A 260 -3.90 -12.92 18.94
N GLN A 261 -3.32 -14.04 18.52
CA GLN A 261 -3.99 -15.15 17.84
C GLN A 261 -3.66 -16.48 18.55
N PRO A 262 -4.05 -16.68 19.82
CA PRO A 262 -3.65 -17.85 20.62
C PRO A 262 -4.17 -19.19 20.08
N THR A 263 -5.22 -19.15 19.26
CA THR A 263 -5.84 -20.33 18.62
C THR A 263 -5.36 -20.57 17.18
N LEU A 264 -4.39 -19.79 16.71
CA LEU A 264 -3.94 -19.81 15.31
C LEU A 264 -3.20 -21.09 14.96
N VAL A 265 -3.56 -21.67 13.80
CA VAL A 265 -2.76 -22.72 13.16
C VAL A 265 -1.73 -22.06 12.24
N HIS A 266 -0.44 -22.34 12.44
CA HIS A 266 0.65 -21.70 11.67
C HIS A 266 0.92 -22.35 10.30
N ALA A 267 0.21 -23.41 9.93
CA ALA A 267 0.55 -24.25 8.78
C ALA A 267 0.49 -23.53 7.41
N HIS A 268 -0.22 -22.40 7.31
CA HIS A 268 -0.24 -21.59 6.08
C HIS A 268 0.91 -20.57 6.01
N ILE A 269 1.63 -20.33 7.11
CA ILE A 269 2.76 -19.41 7.11
C ILE A 269 3.90 -20.06 6.34
N ARG A 270 4.35 -19.42 5.27
CA ARG A 270 5.47 -19.90 4.46
C ARG A 270 6.76 -19.81 5.27
N ARG A 271 7.71 -20.68 4.93
CA ARG A 271 9.07 -20.56 5.48
C ARG A 271 9.61 -19.17 5.15
N PRO A 272 10.22 -18.47 6.12
CA PRO A 272 10.80 -17.16 5.88
C PRO A 272 11.93 -17.24 4.86
N TRP A 273 12.00 -16.26 3.96
CA TRP A 273 13.17 -16.08 3.08
C TRP A 273 13.89 -14.78 3.39
N ILE A 274 15.15 -14.70 2.95
CA ILE A 274 15.97 -13.49 3.10
C ILE A 274 15.60 -12.51 2.01
N ARG A 275 15.23 -11.29 2.41
CA ARG A 275 15.10 -10.15 1.50
C ARG A 275 16.36 -9.31 1.58
N LEU A 276 17.01 -9.09 0.43
CA LEU A 276 18.23 -8.28 0.31
C LEU A 276 17.84 -6.88 -0.13
N LEU A 277 17.91 -5.91 0.79
CA LEU A 277 17.50 -4.53 0.52
C LEU A 277 18.37 -3.82 -0.53
N GLU A 278 19.58 -4.32 -0.82
CA GLU A 278 20.57 -3.68 -1.69
C GLU A 278 20.37 -3.96 -3.20
N HIS A 279 19.57 -4.96 -3.57
CA HIS A 279 19.38 -5.38 -4.97
C HIS A 279 18.16 -4.73 -5.66
N GLU A 280 17.54 -3.75 -5.01
CA GLU A 280 16.35 -3.06 -5.47
C GLU A 280 16.61 -1.56 -5.47
N MET A 281 16.00 -0.85 -6.43
CA MET A 281 16.06 0.60 -6.49
C MET A 281 15.41 1.19 -5.23
N GLN A 282 16.12 2.06 -4.53
CA GLN A 282 15.57 2.72 -3.35
C GLN A 282 14.69 3.89 -3.77
N LEU A 283 13.47 3.90 -3.27
CA LEU A 283 12.50 4.98 -3.39
C LEU A 283 12.13 5.44 -1.97
N ASP A 284 12.30 6.73 -1.70
CA ASP A 284 11.92 7.35 -0.45
C ASP A 284 10.44 7.79 -0.46
N GLN A 285 9.92 8.16 0.72
CA GLN A 285 8.52 8.57 0.87
C GLN A 285 8.16 9.77 -0.01
N THR A 286 9.08 10.74 -0.11
CA THR A 286 8.90 11.94 -0.91
C THR A 286 8.79 11.59 -2.38
N THR A 287 9.61 10.67 -2.89
CA THR A 287 9.56 10.17 -4.27
C THR A 287 8.28 9.41 -4.57
N LEU A 288 7.87 8.47 -3.71
CA LEU A 288 6.61 7.74 -3.90
C LEU A 288 5.40 8.68 -3.98
N ARG A 289 5.39 9.72 -3.13
CA ARG A 289 4.33 10.74 -3.08
C ARG A 289 4.38 11.66 -4.31
N ASN A 290 5.51 12.27 -4.61
CA ASN A 290 5.65 13.27 -5.68
C ASN A 290 5.45 12.68 -7.08
N LEU A 291 5.86 11.42 -7.28
CA LEU A 291 5.64 10.68 -8.52
C LEU A 291 4.24 10.05 -8.60
N GLU A 292 3.40 10.18 -7.56
CA GLU A 292 2.04 9.63 -7.48
C GLU A 292 2.01 8.14 -7.88
N ILE A 293 2.95 7.37 -7.31
CA ILE A 293 3.17 5.97 -7.71
C ILE A 293 2.01 5.08 -7.26
N LEU A 294 1.67 5.15 -5.97
CA LEU A 294 0.63 4.31 -5.36
C LEU A 294 -0.65 5.10 -5.05
N LYS A 295 -0.49 6.35 -4.58
CA LYS A 295 -1.56 7.21 -4.08
C LYS A 295 -1.40 8.62 -4.69
N PRO A 296 -2.51 9.33 -4.95
CA PRO A 296 -2.44 10.73 -5.39
C PRO A 296 -1.96 11.64 -4.25
N VAL A 297 -1.37 12.80 -4.59
CA VAL A 297 -0.91 13.78 -3.59
C VAL A 297 -2.08 14.38 -2.80
N SER A 298 -3.26 14.51 -3.42
CA SER A 298 -4.46 15.06 -2.78
C SER A 298 -5.54 13.98 -2.65
N GLU A 299 -5.94 13.67 -1.41
CA GLU A 299 -7.00 12.69 -1.12
C GLU A 299 -8.39 13.13 -1.62
N GLN A 300 -8.60 14.44 -1.84
CA GLN A 300 -9.89 14.99 -2.27
C GLN A 300 -10.19 14.77 -3.76
N ARG A 301 -9.18 14.37 -4.56
CA ARG A 301 -9.33 14.05 -5.98
C ARG A 301 -9.00 12.58 -6.19
N GLN A 302 -9.93 11.81 -6.76
CA GLN A 302 -9.64 10.50 -7.35
C GLN A 302 -8.83 10.70 -8.65
N SER A 303 -7.59 11.16 -8.52
CA SER A 303 -6.66 11.26 -9.64
C SER A 303 -6.03 9.89 -9.90
N PRO A 304 -5.80 9.50 -11.17
CA PRO A 304 -5.09 8.27 -11.48
C PRO A 304 -3.63 8.35 -11.00
N THR A 305 -3.09 7.21 -10.60
CA THR A 305 -1.70 6.98 -10.19
C THR A 305 -0.97 6.11 -11.21
N LEU A 306 0.36 5.97 -11.07
CA LEU A 306 1.10 5.02 -11.91
C LEU A 306 0.55 3.60 -11.78
N LEU A 307 0.30 3.13 -10.55
CA LEU A 307 -0.28 1.80 -10.30
C LEU A 307 -1.60 1.63 -11.05
N THR A 308 -2.55 2.55 -10.91
CA THR A 308 -3.86 2.44 -11.60
C THR A 308 -3.76 2.49 -13.12
N THR A 309 -2.68 3.08 -13.65
CA THR A 309 -2.43 3.16 -15.09
C THR A 309 -1.86 1.85 -15.65
N LEU A 310 -0.99 1.19 -14.89
CA LEU A 310 -0.33 -0.06 -15.28
C LEU A 310 -1.11 -1.31 -14.88
N ASP A 311 -1.96 -1.22 -13.86
CA ASP A 311 -2.68 -2.34 -13.32
C ASP A 311 -3.80 -2.80 -14.26
N MET A 312 -3.42 -3.70 -15.15
CA MET A 312 -4.31 -4.45 -16.03
C MET A 312 -4.43 -5.91 -15.58
N THR A 313 -4.08 -6.23 -14.33
CA THR A 313 -4.17 -7.59 -13.78
C THR A 313 -5.63 -8.05 -13.64
N LYS A 314 -5.84 -9.35 -13.49
CA LYS A 314 -7.17 -9.98 -13.38
C LYS A 314 -7.44 -10.64 -12.05
N THR A 315 -6.39 -10.86 -11.25
CA THR A 315 -6.46 -11.50 -9.94
C THR A 315 -5.93 -10.57 -8.85
N PRO A 316 -6.49 -10.61 -7.63
CA PRO A 316 -6.00 -9.79 -6.51
C PRO A 316 -4.52 -10.06 -6.15
N MET A 317 -4.09 -11.31 -6.25
CA MET A 317 -2.68 -11.70 -6.04
C MET A 317 -1.74 -11.11 -7.11
N GLY A 318 -2.19 -11.03 -8.36
CA GLY A 318 -1.47 -10.30 -9.42
C GLY A 318 -1.36 -8.81 -9.12
N THR A 319 -2.45 -8.17 -8.69
CA THR A 319 -2.44 -6.75 -8.28
C THR A 319 -1.43 -6.47 -7.15
N ARG A 320 -1.41 -7.32 -6.12
CA ARG A 320 -0.45 -7.20 -5.00
C ARG A 320 0.99 -7.34 -5.48
N LEU A 321 1.27 -8.29 -6.37
CA LEU A 321 2.61 -8.50 -6.93
C LEU A 321 3.04 -7.34 -7.83
N LEU A 322 2.15 -6.79 -8.67
CA LEU A 322 2.47 -5.61 -9.48
C LEU A 322 2.79 -4.40 -8.59
N ARG A 323 2.00 -4.19 -7.53
CA ARG A 323 2.26 -3.15 -6.53
C ARG A 323 3.65 -3.30 -5.94
N GLU A 324 4.04 -4.53 -5.55
CA GLU A 324 5.39 -4.82 -5.05
C GLU A 324 6.47 -4.48 -6.09
N TRP A 325 6.30 -4.91 -7.36
CA TRP A 325 7.29 -4.62 -8.42
C TRP A 325 7.46 -3.13 -8.66
N ILE A 326 6.37 -2.35 -8.60
CA ILE A 326 6.40 -0.91 -8.83
C ILE A 326 7.19 -0.16 -7.74
N VAL A 327 7.05 -0.56 -6.47
CA VAL A 327 7.79 0.06 -5.37
C VAL A 327 9.20 -0.49 -5.20
N ARG A 328 9.51 -1.61 -5.87
CA ARG A 328 10.84 -2.27 -5.87
C ARG A 328 11.34 -2.56 -7.29
N PRO A 329 11.69 -1.52 -8.07
CA PRO A 329 12.32 -1.74 -9.37
C PRO A 329 13.64 -2.49 -9.22
N LEU A 330 13.94 -3.37 -10.17
CA LEU A 330 15.15 -4.18 -10.14
C LEU A 330 16.38 -3.33 -10.53
N THR A 331 17.56 -3.66 -10.01
CA THR A 331 18.83 -3.06 -10.43
C THR A 331 19.68 -3.99 -11.29
N GLN A 332 19.34 -5.27 -11.37
CA GLN A 332 20.05 -6.26 -12.18
C GLN A 332 19.50 -6.30 -13.61
N VAL A 333 20.34 -5.97 -14.59
CA VAL A 333 19.95 -5.92 -16.02
C VAL A 333 19.39 -7.25 -16.52
N THR A 334 19.99 -8.38 -16.14
CA THR A 334 19.55 -9.72 -16.55
C THR A 334 18.12 -10.02 -16.08
N ALA A 335 17.79 -9.71 -14.82
CA ALA A 335 16.46 -9.93 -14.27
C ALA A 335 15.40 -9.02 -14.94
N ILE A 336 15.78 -7.79 -15.28
CA ILE A 336 14.91 -6.87 -16.04
C ILE A 336 14.64 -7.40 -17.45
N GLN A 337 15.67 -7.87 -18.15
CA GLN A 337 15.56 -8.42 -19.49
C GLN A 337 14.66 -9.66 -19.53
N LEU A 338 14.79 -10.57 -18.56
CA LEU A 338 13.92 -11.74 -18.44
C LEU A 338 12.43 -11.37 -18.34
N ARG A 339 12.09 -10.33 -17.59
CA ARG A 339 10.71 -9.79 -17.54
C ARG A 339 10.30 -9.19 -18.89
N GLN A 340 11.16 -8.37 -19.49
CA GLN A 340 10.86 -7.70 -20.76
C GLN A 340 10.67 -8.69 -21.92
N GLU A 341 11.42 -9.79 -21.95
CA GLU A 341 11.27 -10.85 -22.96
C GLU A 341 9.91 -11.54 -22.85
N ALA A 342 9.49 -11.88 -21.63
CA ALA A 342 8.17 -12.45 -21.39
C ALA A 342 7.03 -11.49 -21.76
N VAL A 343 7.15 -10.21 -21.38
CA VAL A 343 6.18 -9.16 -21.77
C VAL A 343 6.13 -9.02 -23.29
N LYS A 344 7.29 -8.96 -23.96
CA LYS A 344 7.38 -8.84 -25.42
C LYS A 344 6.67 -9.99 -26.13
N GLU A 345 6.95 -11.22 -25.71
CA GLU A 345 6.33 -12.40 -26.28
C GLU A 345 4.79 -12.34 -26.15
N LEU A 346 4.28 -12.00 -24.97
CA LEU A 346 2.85 -11.84 -24.72
C LEU A 346 2.23 -10.66 -25.49
N VAL A 347 2.99 -9.59 -25.77
CA VAL A 347 2.55 -8.49 -26.65
C VAL A 347 2.32 -8.99 -28.08
N LEU A 348 3.25 -9.80 -28.60
CA LEU A 348 3.21 -10.36 -29.96
C LEU A 348 2.11 -11.42 -30.13
N HIS A 349 1.88 -12.25 -29.10
CA HIS A 349 0.90 -13.33 -29.13
C HIS A 349 -0.47 -12.90 -28.56
N LEU A 350 -1.16 -11.99 -29.26
CA LEU A 350 -2.45 -11.43 -28.84
C LEU A 350 -3.50 -12.49 -28.45
N GLY A 351 -3.68 -13.53 -29.29
CA GLY A 351 -4.68 -14.58 -29.03
C GLY A 351 -4.43 -15.32 -27.72
N ILE A 352 -3.19 -15.78 -27.51
CA ILE A 352 -2.78 -16.47 -26.28
C ILE A 352 -2.94 -15.54 -25.07
N ARG A 353 -2.48 -14.27 -25.17
CA ARG A 353 -2.61 -13.28 -24.10
C ARG A 353 -4.06 -13.09 -23.68
N MET A 354 -4.99 -12.95 -24.63
CA MET A 354 -6.41 -12.74 -24.32
C MET A 354 -7.04 -13.96 -23.67
N THR A 355 -6.79 -15.17 -24.18
CA THR A 355 -7.29 -16.41 -23.57
C THR A 355 -6.76 -16.61 -22.15
N ILE A 356 -5.47 -16.34 -21.91
CA ILE A 356 -4.90 -16.39 -20.54
C ILE A 356 -5.65 -15.41 -19.61
N ARG A 357 -5.84 -14.16 -20.05
CA ARG A 357 -6.52 -13.13 -19.24
C ARG A 357 -7.99 -13.47 -18.95
N GLU A 358 -8.69 -14.12 -19.89
CA GLU A 358 -10.07 -14.58 -19.69
C GLU A 358 -10.16 -15.65 -18.59
N HIS A 359 -9.26 -16.62 -18.60
CA HIS A 359 -9.20 -17.65 -17.55
C HIS A 359 -8.71 -17.09 -16.20
N LEU A 360 -7.73 -16.19 -16.20
CA LEU A 360 -7.28 -15.52 -14.98
C LEU A 360 -8.41 -14.73 -14.30
N LYS A 361 -9.31 -14.12 -15.07
CA LYS A 361 -10.48 -13.40 -14.53
C LYS A 361 -11.43 -14.29 -13.72
N MET A 362 -11.47 -15.59 -14.02
CA MET A 362 -12.32 -16.55 -13.31
C MET A 362 -11.69 -17.04 -12.00
N ILE A 363 -10.36 -16.88 -11.86
CA ILE A 363 -9.60 -17.31 -10.70
C ILE A 363 -9.77 -16.31 -9.55
N GLN A 364 -10.20 -16.82 -8.40
CA GLN A 364 -10.33 -16.04 -7.17
C GLN A 364 -8.97 -15.91 -6.46
N ASP A 365 -8.94 -15.19 -5.34
CA ASP A 365 -7.72 -14.99 -4.53
C ASP A 365 -7.28 -16.30 -3.84
N LEU A 366 -6.49 -17.10 -4.54
CA LEU A 366 -6.05 -18.42 -4.07
C LEU A 366 -5.23 -18.34 -2.78
N GLU A 367 -4.41 -17.30 -2.62
CA GLU A 367 -3.60 -17.12 -1.41
C GLU A 367 -4.50 -16.99 -0.18
N ARG A 368 -5.46 -16.06 -0.22
CA ARG A 368 -6.38 -15.82 0.90
C ARG A 368 -7.37 -16.95 1.12
N LEU A 369 -7.88 -17.56 0.05
CA LEU A 369 -8.75 -18.74 0.16
C LEU A 369 -8.02 -19.90 0.85
N ASN A 370 -6.77 -20.16 0.45
CA ASN A 370 -5.95 -21.21 1.06
C ASN A 370 -5.69 -20.94 2.54
N SER A 371 -5.30 -19.71 2.90
CA SER A 371 -5.10 -19.35 4.31
C SER A 371 -6.38 -19.55 5.14
N ARG A 372 -7.55 -19.20 4.62
CA ARG A 372 -8.83 -19.42 5.31
C ARG A 372 -9.17 -20.91 5.50
N ILE A 373 -8.78 -21.77 4.56
CA ILE A 373 -8.99 -23.22 4.66
C ILE A 373 -8.14 -23.80 5.78
N VAL A 374 -6.85 -23.43 5.83
CA VAL A 374 -5.90 -23.89 6.85
C VAL A 374 -6.24 -23.38 8.24
N LEU A 375 -6.70 -22.13 8.34
CA LEU A 375 -7.12 -21.50 9.60
C LEU A 375 -8.47 -21.99 10.12
N GLU A 376 -9.09 -22.97 9.46
CA GLU A 376 -10.39 -23.50 9.81
C GLU A 376 -11.51 -22.44 9.89
N VAL A 377 -11.40 -21.36 9.11
CA VAL A 377 -12.45 -20.32 8.96
C VAL A 377 -13.15 -20.31 7.60
N ALA A 378 -12.70 -21.13 6.64
CA ALA A 378 -13.34 -21.27 5.34
C ALA A 378 -14.73 -21.92 5.45
N ASN A 379 -15.69 -21.37 4.70
CA ASN A 379 -17.05 -21.90 4.56
C ASN A 379 -17.19 -22.80 3.31
N PRO A 380 -18.31 -23.50 3.10
CA PRO A 380 -18.49 -24.37 1.95
C PRO A 380 -18.36 -23.68 0.59
N ARG A 381 -18.76 -22.41 0.50
CA ARG A 381 -18.62 -21.61 -0.73
C ARG A 381 -17.17 -21.27 -1.01
N ASP A 382 -16.34 -21.07 -0.01
CA ASP A 382 -14.91 -20.83 -0.19
C ASP A 382 -14.21 -22.04 -0.84
N LEU A 383 -14.54 -23.26 -0.42
CA LEU A 383 -14.03 -24.48 -1.07
C LEU A 383 -14.52 -24.58 -2.52
N MET A 384 -15.80 -24.31 -2.76
CA MET A 384 -16.33 -24.32 -4.13
C MET A 384 -15.72 -23.22 -5.02
N ASN A 385 -15.39 -22.05 -4.45
CA ASN A 385 -14.67 -20.99 -5.14
C ASN A 385 -13.23 -21.40 -5.47
N LEU A 386 -12.56 -22.12 -4.56
CA LEU A 386 -11.26 -22.73 -4.83
C LEU A 386 -11.38 -23.71 -6.01
N HIS A 387 -12.32 -24.67 -5.96
CA HIS A 387 -12.57 -25.61 -7.05
C HIS A 387 -12.77 -24.91 -8.40
N ARG A 388 -13.70 -23.96 -8.50
CA ARG A 388 -13.95 -23.19 -9.74
C ARG A 388 -12.71 -22.44 -10.24
N SER A 389 -11.86 -21.98 -9.32
CA SER A 389 -10.58 -21.37 -9.70
C SER A 389 -9.62 -22.41 -10.27
N LEU A 390 -9.48 -23.56 -9.61
CA LEU A 390 -8.58 -24.65 -10.01
C LEU A 390 -8.99 -25.29 -11.36
N GLU A 391 -10.28 -25.31 -11.71
CA GLU A 391 -10.75 -25.80 -13.01
C GLU A 391 -10.13 -25.07 -14.23
N ASN A 392 -9.64 -23.84 -14.04
CA ASN A 392 -9.02 -23.06 -15.10
C ASN A 392 -7.53 -23.39 -15.33
N LEU A 393 -6.86 -24.01 -14.36
CA LEU A 393 -5.41 -24.26 -14.40
C LEU A 393 -4.99 -25.22 -15.53
N PRO A 394 -5.72 -26.32 -15.81
CA PRO A 394 -5.37 -27.21 -16.93
C PRO A 394 -5.41 -26.52 -18.29
N VAL A 395 -6.37 -25.62 -18.51
CA VAL A 395 -6.49 -24.89 -19.78
C VAL A 395 -5.32 -23.91 -19.93
N LEU A 396 -4.99 -23.18 -18.88
CA LEU A 396 -3.82 -22.31 -18.85
C LEU A 396 -2.52 -23.10 -19.10
N GLN A 397 -2.38 -24.28 -18.50
CA GLN A 397 -1.21 -25.15 -18.70
C GLN A 397 -0.99 -25.51 -20.17
N GLN A 398 -2.06 -25.74 -20.93
CA GLN A 398 -1.98 -26.11 -22.36
C GLN A 398 -1.49 -24.96 -23.25
N LEU A 399 -1.64 -23.71 -22.82
CA LEU A 399 -1.21 -22.53 -23.58
C LEU A 399 0.28 -22.24 -23.39
N LEU A 400 0.84 -22.54 -22.21
CA LEU A 400 2.22 -22.20 -21.86
C LEU A 400 3.32 -22.83 -22.75
N PRO A 401 3.22 -24.09 -23.24
CA PRO A 401 4.25 -24.69 -24.09
C PRO A 401 4.52 -23.94 -25.40
N SER A 402 3.56 -23.14 -25.86
CA SER A 402 3.74 -22.32 -27.07
C SER A 402 4.64 -21.11 -26.84
N LEU A 403 4.92 -20.77 -25.58
CA LEU A 403 5.72 -19.63 -25.17
C LEU A 403 7.17 -20.07 -24.85
N GLN A 404 8.15 -19.30 -25.30
CA GLN A 404 9.57 -19.65 -25.34
C GLN A 404 10.44 -18.78 -24.43
N SER A 405 9.95 -17.65 -23.92
CA SER A 405 10.72 -16.82 -22.99
C SER A 405 11.02 -17.58 -21.70
N SER A 406 12.24 -17.42 -21.18
CA SER A 406 12.73 -18.19 -20.03
C SER A 406 11.82 -18.07 -18.80
N MET A 407 11.31 -16.88 -18.49
CA MET A 407 10.42 -16.67 -17.34
C MET A 407 9.08 -17.41 -17.49
N LEU A 408 8.51 -17.47 -18.70
CA LEU A 408 7.27 -18.22 -18.97
C LEU A 408 7.51 -19.72 -18.97
N GLN A 409 8.68 -20.18 -19.42
CA GLN A 409 9.11 -21.58 -19.30
C GLN A 409 9.28 -21.99 -17.83
N THR A 410 9.90 -21.16 -16.99
CA THR A 410 9.99 -21.43 -15.54
C THR A 410 8.61 -21.51 -14.89
N ILE A 411 7.66 -20.65 -15.29
CA ILE A 411 6.26 -20.73 -14.85
C ILE A 411 5.63 -22.07 -15.30
N HIS A 412 5.91 -22.51 -16.52
CA HIS A 412 5.43 -23.79 -17.05
C HIS A 412 6.01 -25.00 -16.31
N GLU A 413 7.32 -25.01 -16.05
CA GLU A 413 8.02 -26.09 -15.33
C GLU A 413 7.51 -26.24 -13.89
N ALA A 414 7.19 -25.12 -13.24
CA ALA A 414 6.64 -25.08 -11.89
C ALA A 414 5.10 -25.27 -11.85
N TRP A 415 4.45 -25.53 -12.99
CA TRP A 415 3.00 -25.56 -13.09
C TRP A 415 2.40 -26.84 -12.52
N ASP A 416 1.60 -26.71 -11.47
CA ASP A 416 0.79 -27.80 -10.90
C ASP A 416 -0.68 -27.59 -11.28
N PRO A 417 -1.30 -28.48 -12.06
CA PRO A 417 -2.70 -28.30 -12.47
C PRO A 417 -3.70 -28.49 -11.33
N LEU A 418 -3.29 -29.04 -10.16
CA LEU A 418 -4.12 -29.21 -8.96
C LEU A 418 -5.48 -29.89 -9.23
N GLN A 419 -5.54 -30.72 -10.28
CA GLN A 419 -6.78 -31.40 -10.70
C GLN A 419 -7.32 -32.31 -9.61
N ASP A 420 -6.42 -32.99 -8.89
CA ASP A 420 -6.78 -33.85 -7.76
C ASP A 420 -7.46 -33.07 -6.64
N VAL A 421 -6.92 -31.91 -6.26
CA VAL A 421 -7.53 -31.03 -5.25
C VAL A 421 -8.89 -30.53 -5.70
N SER A 422 -9.00 -30.14 -6.98
CA SER A 422 -10.26 -29.73 -7.58
C SER A 422 -11.31 -30.86 -7.53
N SER A 423 -10.94 -32.09 -7.90
CA SER A 423 -11.82 -33.26 -7.85
C SER A 423 -12.24 -33.60 -6.42
N TRP A 424 -11.35 -33.52 -5.43
CA TRP A 424 -11.72 -33.79 -4.03
C TRP A 424 -12.90 -32.92 -3.58
N ILE A 425 -12.89 -31.65 -3.98
CA ILE A 425 -13.96 -30.70 -3.65
C ILE A 425 -15.21 -31.00 -4.47
N ALA A 426 -15.05 -31.17 -5.79
CA ALA A 426 -16.15 -31.40 -6.72
C ALA A 426 -16.95 -32.66 -6.41
N ASP A 427 -16.27 -33.75 -6.01
CA ASP A 427 -16.87 -35.04 -5.70
C ASP A 427 -17.53 -35.07 -4.31
N THR A 428 -17.19 -34.10 -3.44
CA THR A 428 -17.63 -34.09 -2.03
C THR A 428 -18.68 -33.03 -1.76
N ILE A 429 -18.59 -31.84 -2.35
CA ILE A 429 -19.42 -30.68 -2.03
C ILE A 429 -20.38 -30.39 -3.18
N ILE A 430 -21.66 -30.12 -2.86
CA ILE A 430 -22.65 -29.76 -3.87
C ILE A 430 -22.26 -28.47 -4.61
N PRO A 431 -22.63 -28.28 -5.89
CA PRO A 431 -22.18 -27.12 -6.68
C PRO A 431 -22.58 -25.74 -6.15
N ASN A 432 -23.69 -25.66 -5.41
CA ASN A 432 -24.22 -24.43 -4.81
C ASN A 432 -24.50 -24.63 -3.32
N PRO A 433 -23.45 -24.69 -2.47
CA PRO A 433 -23.64 -24.96 -1.07
C PRO A 433 -24.14 -23.71 -0.31
N PRO A 434 -24.77 -23.89 0.86
CA PRO A 434 -25.15 -22.78 1.73
C PRO A 434 -23.91 -22.02 2.22
N LEU A 435 -24.13 -20.79 2.70
CA LEU A 435 -23.05 -19.98 3.27
C LEU A 435 -22.58 -20.56 4.62
N SER A 436 -23.52 -20.98 5.47
CA SER A 436 -23.24 -21.52 6.79
C SER A 436 -23.13 -23.04 6.73
N ALA A 437 -21.99 -23.59 7.17
CA ALA A 437 -21.85 -25.03 7.30
C ALA A 437 -22.77 -25.65 8.39
N LYS A 438 -23.37 -24.84 9.26
CA LYS A 438 -24.29 -25.31 10.31
C LYS A 438 -25.71 -25.59 9.79
N GLU A 439 -26.06 -25.09 8.61
CA GLU A 439 -27.40 -25.25 8.04
C GLU A 439 -27.61 -26.63 7.40
N GLY A 440 -26.54 -27.35 7.08
CA GLY A 440 -26.57 -28.61 6.32
C GLY A 440 -26.94 -28.40 4.84
N GLY A 441 -27.00 -29.49 4.06
CA GLY A 441 -27.14 -29.45 2.61
C GLY A 441 -25.83 -29.11 1.89
N ILE A 442 -24.69 -29.63 2.37
CA ILE A 442 -23.35 -29.29 1.84
C ILE A 442 -22.78 -30.43 1.01
N ILE A 443 -22.97 -31.67 1.46
CA ILE A 443 -22.28 -32.84 0.94
C ILE A 443 -23.02 -33.44 -0.25
N GLN A 444 -22.32 -33.89 -1.28
CA GLN A 444 -22.92 -34.54 -2.44
C GLN A 444 -23.52 -35.92 -2.09
N ALA A 445 -24.51 -36.37 -2.88
CA ALA A 445 -25.04 -37.73 -2.75
C ALA A 445 -23.99 -38.75 -3.20
N GLY A 446 -23.91 -39.89 -2.51
CA GLY A 446 -22.95 -40.97 -2.78
C GLY A 446 -21.62 -40.85 -2.02
N VAL A 447 -21.37 -39.75 -1.32
CA VAL A 447 -20.15 -39.56 -0.50
C VAL A 447 -20.17 -40.41 0.76
N ASN A 448 -21.34 -40.53 1.39
CA ASN A 448 -21.51 -41.26 2.64
C ASN A 448 -22.87 -41.97 2.66
N ALA A 449 -22.85 -43.30 2.81
CA ALA A 449 -24.06 -44.12 2.77
C ALA A 449 -25.04 -43.80 3.92
N GLU A 450 -24.55 -43.54 5.13
CA GLU A 450 -25.38 -43.19 6.28
C GLU A 450 -26.11 -41.86 6.06
N LEU A 451 -25.41 -40.87 5.49
CA LEU A 451 -26.03 -39.58 5.15
C LEU A 451 -27.14 -39.74 4.10
N ASP A 452 -26.92 -40.59 3.10
CA ASP A 452 -27.92 -40.85 2.06
C ASP A 452 -29.14 -41.61 2.61
N GLU A 453 -28.94 -42.57 3.51
CA GLU A 453 -30.03 -43.24 4.24
C GLU A 453 -30.85 -42.25 5.06
N LEU A 454 -30.21 -41.34 5.79
CA LEU A 454 -30.89 -40.30 6.55
C LEU A 454 -31.68 -39.34 5.66
N ARG A 455 -31.17 -39.00 4.47
CA ARG A 455 -31.89 -38.18 3.46
C ARG A 455 -33.14 -38.89 2.95
N ILE A 456 -33.06 -40.20 2.70
CA ILE A 456 -34.21 -41.02 2.31
C ILE A 456 -35.26 -40.98 3.43
N LEU A 457 -34.85 -41.19 4.68
CA LEU A 457 -35.73 -41.19 5.85
C LEU A 457 -36.43 -39.82 6.04
N ALA A 458 -35.71 -38.71 5.84
CA ALA A 458 -36.28 -37.36 5.88
C ALA A 458 -37.33 -37.12 4.77
N LYS A 459 -37.07 -37.64 3.56
CA LYS A 459 -37.98 -37.56 2.41
C LYS A 459 -39.23 -38.41 2.61
N GLU A 460 -39.10 -39.59 3.20
CA GLU A 460 -40.23 -40.44 3.57
C GLU A 460 -41.08 -39.78 4.67
N GLY A 461 -40.46 -39.20 5.69
CA GLY A 461 -41.18 -38.51 6.75
C GLY A 461 -41.96 -37.29 6.26
N THR A 462 -41.43 -36.52 5.30
CA THR A 462 -42.20 -35.43 4.65
C THR A 462 -43.37 -35.96 3.83
N ARG A 463 -43.23 -37.12 3.17
CA ARG A 463 -44.34 -37.80 2.49
C ARG A 463 -45.43 -38.22 3.48
N LEU A 464 -45.05 -38.80 4.61
CA LEU A 464 -45.97 -39.20 5.68
C LEU A 464 -46.73 -38.01 6.26
N LEU A 465 -46.09 -36.85 6.43
CA LEU A 465 -46.75 -35.61 6.87
C LEU A 465 -47.80 -35.12 5.87
N ALA A 466 -47.52 -35.20 4.56
CA ALA A 466 -48.48 -34.83 3.52
C ALA A 466 -49.66 -35.81 3.43
N GLU A 467 -49.39 -37.11 3.58
CA GLU A 467 -50.42 -38.15 3.69
C GLU A 467 -51.29 -37.94 4.93
N MET A 468 -50.68 -37.58 6.08
CA MET A 468 -51.38 -37.25 7.32
C MET A 468 -52.26 -36.01 7.17
N GLU A 469 -51.76 -34.93 6.55
CA GLU A 469 -52.57 -33.73 6.27
C GLU A 469 -53.83 -34.07 5.46
N THR A 470 -53.67 -34.87 4.41
CA THR A 470 -54.78 -35.29 3.54
C THR A 470 -55.78 -36.19 4.29
N ARG A 471 -55.26 -37.13 5.09
CA ARG A 471 -56.06 -38.03 5.93
C ARG A 471 -56.87 -37.24 6.96
N GLU A 472 -56.25 -36.28 7.64
CA GLU A 472 -56.90 -35.45 8.67
C GLU A 472 -57.91 -34.47 8.07
N ARG A 473 -57.66 -33.90 6.88
CA ARG A 473 -58.68 -33.12 6.14
C ARG A 473 -59.92 -33.95 5.85
N ASN A 474 -59.74 -35.16 5.31
CA ASN A 474 -60.85 -36.05 4.97
C ASN A 474 -61.59 -36.54 6.23
N ARG A 475 -60.87 -36.84 7.32
CA ARG A 475 -61.43 -37.32 8.59
C ARG A 475 -62.30 -36.26 9.28
N THR A 476 -61.85 -35.01 9.29
CA THR A 476 -62.53 -33.90 10.00
C THR A 476 -63.50 -33.12 9.10
N GLY A 477 -63.34 -33.22 7.79
CA GLY A 477 -64.04 -32.43 6.77
C GLY A 477 -63.68 -30.93 6.83
N ILE A 478 -62.50 -30.60 7.34
CA ILE A 478 -61.97 -29.24 7.46
C ILE A 478 -60.96 -28.99 6.32
N ASP A 479 -61.42 -28.46 5.19
CA ASP A 479 -60.55 -28.21 4.02
C ASP A 479 -59.40 -27.24 4.31
N SER A 480 -59.60 -26.32 5.27
CA SER A 480 -58.60 -25.33 5.67
C SER A 480 -57.47 -25.87 6.55
N LEU A 481 -57.54 -27.14 7.00
CA LEU A 481 -56.55 -27.75 7.87
C LEU A 481 -55.20 -27.84 7.17
N LYS A 482 -54.12 -27.41 7.84
CA LYS A 482 -52.75 -27.51 7.31
C LYS A 482 -51.79 -27.99 8.39
N VAL A 483 -50.87 -28.88 8.02
CA VAL A 483 -49.73 -29.24 8.86
C VAL A 483 -48.61 -28.25 8.57
N LYS A 484 -48.17 -27.52 9.58
CA LYS A 484 -47.14 -26.47 9.47
C LYS A 484 -46.03 -26.72 10.48
N PHE A 485 -44.87 -26.13 10.20
CA PHE A 485 -43.71 -26.14 11.09
C PHE A 485 -43.45 -24.75 11.68
N ASN A 486 -42.96 -24.70 12.92
CA ASN A 486 -42.44 -23.51 13.56
C ASN A 486 -41.19 -23.90 14.37
N GLN A 487 -40.15 -23.07 14.33
CA GLN A 487 -38.88 -23.33 15.04
C GLN A 487 -39.04 -23.51 16.56
N ILE A 488 -40.04 -22.89 17.19
CA ILE A 488 -40.25 -22.93 18.65
C ILE A 488 -41.08 -24.15 19.07
N PHE A 489 -42.09 -24.51 18.28
CA PHE A 489 -43.10 -25.52 18.67
C PHE A 489 -43.11 -26.77 17.80
N GLY A 490 -42.22 -26.86 16.81
CA GLY A 490 -42.13 -27.96 15.87
C GLY A 490 -43.31 -28.04 14.91
N TYR A 491 -43.70 -29.25 14.53
CA TYR A 491 -44.86 -29.48 13.66
C TYR A 491 -46.17 -29.33 14.46
N TYR A 492 -47.19 -28.77 13.81
CA TYR A 492 -48.52 -28.60 14.36
C TYR A 492 -49.58 -28.59 13.26
N ILE A 493 -50.81 -28.90 13.65
CA ILE A 493 -52.00 -28.83 12.81
C ILE A 493 -52.69 -27.49 13.08
N GLU A 494 -52.81 -26.64 12.06
CA GLU A 494 -53.48 -25.35 12.16
C GLU A 494 -54.93 -25.46 11.67
N VAL A 495 -55.86 -25.05 12.52
CA VAL A 495 -57.31 -25.04 12.24
C VAL A 495 -57.87 -23.64 12.49
N THR A 496 -58.67 -23.12 11.55
CA THR A 496 -59.33 -21.81 11.69
C THR A 496 -60.37 -21.80 12.79
N LYS A 497 -60.57 -20.67 13.49
CA LYS A 497 -61.57 -20.57 14.58
C LYS A 497 -62.99 -20.99 14.20
N ALA A 498 -63.41 -20.74 12.95
CA ALA A 498 -64.72 -21.14 12.44
C ALA A 498 -64.95 -22.66 12.42
N ASN A 499 -63.88 -23.46 12.40
CA ASN A 499 -63.92 -24.92 12.29
C ASN A 499 -63.58 -25.62 13.62
N LEU A 500 -63.50 -24.88 14.74
CA LEU A 500 -63.13 -25.44 16.04
C LEU A 500 -64.11 -26.48 16.57
N SER A 501 -65.40 -26.35 16.28
CA SER A 501 -66.42 -27.32 16.66
C SER A 501 -66.24 -28.69 16.00
N ARG A 502 -65.44 -28.76 14.92
CA ARG A 502 -65.16 -29.98 14.15
C ARG A 502 -63.80 -30.61 14.52
N VAL A 503 -63.08 -30.03 15.48
CA VAL A 503 -61.79 -30.56 15.94
C VAL A 503 -62.03 -31.79 16.83
N PRO A 504 -61.40 -32.93 16.53
CA PRO A 504 -61.51 -34.16 17.33
C PRO A 504 -60.94 -34.03 18.76
N ALA A 505 -61.38 -34.90 19.67
CA ALA A 505 -60.93 -34.89 21.07
C ALA A 505 -59.48 -35.39 21.27
N ASP A 506 -58.94 -36.14 20.31
CA ASP A 506 -57.55 -36.63 20.28
C ASP A 506 -56.51 -35.54 19.91
N TYR A 507 -56.97 -34.33 19.59
CA TYR A 507 -56.09 -33.19 19.31
C TYR A 507 -55.73 -32.47 20.60
N HIS A 508 -54.43 -32.38 20.89
CA HIS A 508 -53.92 -31.61 22.03
C HIS A 508 -53.56 -30.19 21.60
N ARG A 509 -54.17 -29.19 22.21
CA ARG A 509 -53.95 -27.78 21.87
C ARG A 509 -52.54 -27.33 22.28
N LYS A 510 -51.75 -26.80 21.34
CA LYS A 510 -50.41 -26.21 21.56
C LYS A 510 -50.47 -24.69 21.75
N GLN A 511 -51.24 -23.98 20.92
CA GLN A 511 -51.26 -22.50 20.94
C GLN A 511 -52.56 -21.93 20.34
N THR A 512 -53.05 -20.84 20.90
CA THR A 512 -54.20 -20.08 20.36
C THR A 512 -53.70 -18.81 19.65
N LEU A 513 -54.10 -18.61 18.39
CA LEU A 513 -53.83 -17.40 17.61
C LEU A 513 -55.10 -16.54 17.45
N VAL A 514 -54.94 -15.34 16.88
CA VAL A 514 -56.06 -14.41 16.63
C VAL A 514 -57.14 -15.05 15.74
N ASN A 515 -56.74 -15.75 14.68
CA ASN A 515 -57.67 -16.32 13.67
C ASN A 515 -57.66 -17.86 13.58
N ALA A 516 -56.77 -18.54 14.30
CA ALA A 516 -56.59 -19.99 14.23
C ALA A 516 -56.17 -20.58 15.57
N GLU A 517 -56.26 -21.89 15.70
CA GLU A 517 -55.67 -22.64 16.81
C GLU A 517 -54.73 -23.72 16.27
N ARG A 518 -53.66 -23.98 17.01
CA ARG A 518 -52.63 -24.97 16.69
C ARG A 518 -52.76 -26.17 17.61
N PHE A 519 -52.80 -27.36 17.02
CA PHE A 519 -52.94 -28.64 17.71
C PHE A 519 -51.78 -29.58 17.40
N THR A 520 -51.62 -30.61 18.22
CA THR A 520 -50.70 -31.74 18.02
C THR A 520 -51.43 -33.05 18.30
N THR A 521 -50.95 -34.16 17.74
CA THR A 521 -51.45 -35.52 18.02
C THR A 521 -50.28 -36.41 18.43
N GLY A 522 -50.55 -37.58 19.02
CA GLY A 522 -49.50 -38.56 19.35
C GLY A 522 -48.70 -39.01 18.11
N GLU A 523 -49.39 -39.34 17.02
CA GLU A 523 -48.76 -39.70 15.74
C GLU A 523 -47.87 -38.57 15.19
N LEU A 524 -48.32 -37.30 15.30
CA LEU A 524 -47.53 -36.15 14.83
C LEU A 524 -46.28 -35.93 15.71
N GLN A 525 -46.38 -36.14 17.02
CA GLN A 525 -45.24 -36.02 17.94
C GLN A 525 -44.19 -37.11 17.68
N ASP A 526 -44.62 -38.34 17.42
CA ASP A 526 -43.69 -39.44 17.10
C ASP A 526 -42.97 -39.19 15.76
N LEU A 527 -43.71 -38.73 14.74
CA LEU A 527 -43.13 -38.34 13.44
C LEU A 527 -42.18 -37.14 13.59
N GLU A 528 -42.56 -36.14 14.38
CA GLU A 528 -41.72 -34.97 14.71
C GLU A 528 -40.42 -35.40 15.37
N GLY A 529 -40.47 -36.28 16.37
CA GLY A 529 -39.29 -36.78 17.07
C GLY A 529 -38.34 -37.54 16.15
N ARG A 530 -38.87 -38.42 15.29
CA ARG A 530 -38.06 -39.15 14.29
C ARG A 530 -37.40 -38.21 13.28
N LEU A 531 -38.16 -37.25 12.73
CA LEU A 531 -37.66 -36.28 11.76
C LEU A 531 -36.61 -35.34 12.37
N SER A 532 -36.86 -34.82 13.57
CA SER A 532 -35.91 -33.94 14.26
C SER A 532 -34.63 -34.67 14.63
N SER A 533 -34.70 -35.93 15.04
CA SER A 533 -33.50 -36.74 15.33
C SER A 533 -32.69 -37.00 14.06
N ALA A 534 -33.36 -37.34 12.94
CA ALA A 534 -32.70 -37.53 11.66
C ALA A 534 -32.04 -36.24 11.16
N ASP A 535 -32.73 -35.10 11.19
CA ASP A 535 -32.20 -33.78 10.78
C ASP A 535 -30.96 -33.37 11.59
N GLN A 536 -30.98 -33.58 12.92
CA GLN A 536 -29.83 -33.29 13.77
C GLN A 536 -28.63 -34.20 13.46
N LYS A 537 -28.87 -35.50 13.25
CA LYS A 537 -27.81 -36.45 12.85
C LYS A 537 -27.23 -36.10 11.50
N MET A 538 -28.07 -35.76 10.52
CA MET A 538 -27.63 -35.30 9.20
C MET A 538 -26.72 -34.08 9.29
N LYS A 539 -27.14 -33.04 10.01
CA LYS A 539 -26.35 -31.81 10.17
C LYS A 539 -25.01 -32.07 10.86
N ASN A 540 -24.99 -32.93 11.89
CA ASN A 540 -23.76 -33.29 12.58
C ASN A 540 -22.81 -34.08 11.67
N LEU A 541 -23.33 -35.06 10.93
CA LEU A 541 -22.54 -35.87 10.01
C LEU A 541 -22.00 -35.04 8.84
N GLU A 542 -22.81 -34.15 8.27
CA GLU A 542 -22.34 -33.22 7.24
C GLU A 542 -21.28 -32.25 7.77
N TRP A 543 -21.40 -31.77 9.01
CA TRP A 543 -20.37 -30.94 9.64
C TRP A 543 -19.04 -31.69 9.79
N GLN A 544 -19.09 -32.97 10.19
CA GLN A 544 -17.90 -33.82 10.29
C GLN A 544 -17.24 -34.04 8.92
N LEU A 545 -18.02 -34.47 7.92
CA LEU A 545 -17.54 -34.68 6.55
C LEU A 545 -16.98 -33.39 5.94
N PHE A 546 -17.58 -32.24 6.24
CA PHE A 546 -17.06 -30.94 5.83
C PHE A 546 -15.71 -30.63 6.49
N GLY A 547 -15.53 -30.98 7.77
CA GLY A 547 -14.24 -30.88 8.46
C GLY A 547 -13.17 -31.75 7.79
N GLU A 548 -13.49 -32.99 7.44
CA GLU A 548 -12.57 -33.94 6.80
C GLU A 548 -12.08 -33.44 5.43
N ILE A 549 -12.97 -32.95 4.57
CA ILE A 549 -12.56 -32.41 3.26
C ILE A 549 -11.69 -31.16 3.39
N ARG A 550 -11.95 -30.31 4.38
CA ARG A 550 -11.11 -29.13 4.64
C ARG A 550 -9.70 -29.52 5.05
N LEU A 551 -9.56 -30.48 5.96
CA LEU A 551 -8.25 -31.01 6.36
C LEU A 551 -7.52 -31.64 5.17
N ARG A 552 -8.24 -32.37 4.33
CA ARG A 552 -7.69 -32.94 3.10
C ARG A 552 -7.19 -31.87 2.15
N VAL A 553 -7.95 -30.81 1.89
CA VAL A 553 -7.51 -29.68 1.04
C VAL A 553 -6.35 -28.93 1.70
N ALA A 554 -6.38 -28.70 3.02
CA ALA A 554 -5.31 -28.06 3.77
C ALA A 554 -3.97 -28.81 3.66
N SER A 555 -3.99 -30.14 3.48
CA SER A 555 -2.76 -30.92 3.22
C SER A 555 -2.04 -30.54 1.92
N ALA A 556 -2.75 -29.93 0.96
CA ALA A 556 -2.20 -29.46 -0.31
C ALA A 556 -1.77 -27.98 -0.29
N THR A 557 -1.71 -27.35 0.90
CA THR A 557 -1.40 -25.91 1.08
C THR A 557 -0.17 -25.44 0.32
N ILE A 558 0.95 -26.16 0.42
CA ILE A 558 2.21 -25.77 -0.22
C ILE A 558 2.05 -25.74 -1.75
N ARG A 559 1.33 -26.72 -2.32
CA ARG A 559 1.07 -26.80 -3.76
C ARG A 559 0.18 -25.63 -4.21
N ILE A 560 -0.89 -25.33 -3.46
CA ILE A 560 -1.80 -24.21 -3.75
C ILE A 560 -1.07 -22.86 -3.67
N GLN A 561 -0.24 -22.64 -2.64
CA GLN A 561 0.56 -21.42 -2.51
C GLN A 561 1.61 -21.28 -3.62
N GLY A 562 2.28 -22.38 -3.99
CA GLY A 562 3.22 -22.39 -5.10
C GLY A 562 2.54 -21.99 -6.42
N MET A 563 1.35 -22.54 -6.68
CA MET A 563 0.59 -22.20 -7.88
C MET A 563 0.07 -20.76 -7.85
N ALA A 564 -0.40 -20.27 -6.69
CA ALA A 564 -0.83 -18.88 -6.54
C ALA A 564 0.28 -17.88 -6.91
N GLN A 565 1.54 -18.16 -6.52
CA GLN A 565 2.69 -17.33 -6.89
C GLN A 565 2.95 -17.34 -8.41
N GLN A 566 2.86 -18.51 -9.07
CA GLN A 566 3.05 -18.58 -10.52
C GLN A 566 1.92 -17.89 -11.27
N LEU A 567 0.67 -18.01 -10.81
CA LEU A 567 -0.48 -17.31 -11.38
C LEU A 567 -0.34 -15.79 -11.22
N ALA A 568 0.09 -15.31 -10.05
CA ALA A 568 0.35 -13.90 -9.83
C ALA A 568 1.40 -13.37 -10.81
N ARG A 569 2.52 -14.10 -11.01
CA ARG A 569 3.56 -13.73 -11.98
C ARG A 569 3.03 -13.70 -13.42
N LEU A 570 2.28 -14.71 -13.82
CA LEU A 570 1.66 -14.77 -15.15
C LEU A 570 0.68 -13.62 -15.36
N ASP A 571 -0.13 -13.28 -14.35
CA ASP A 571 -1.09 -12.19 -14.39
C ASP A 571 -0.40 -10.82 -14.50
N VAL A 572 0.67 -10.58 -13.75
CA VAL A 572 1.46 -9.34 -13.86
C VAL A 572 2.09 -9.22 -15.26
N LEU A 573 2.72 -10.28 -15.77
CA LEU A 573 3.34 -10.26 -17.10
C LEU A 573 2.31 -10.01 -18.22
N THR A 574 1.16 -10.69 -18.16
CA THR A 574 0.06 -10.47 -19.13
C THR A 574 -0.62 -9.11 -18.94
N GLY A 575 -0.66 -8.59 -17.71
CA GLY A 575 -1.10 -7.24 -17.36
C GLY A 575 -0.22 -6.17 -18.00
N LEU A 576 1.10 -6.27 -17.80
CA LEU A 576 2.07 -5.35 -18.41
C LEU A 576 2.05 -5.43 -19.94
N ALA A 577 1.93 -6.63 -20.51
CA ALA A 577 1.79 -6.81 -21.95
C ALA A 577 0.50 -6.18 -22.51
N GLU A 578 -0.60 -6.27 -21.76
CA GLU A 578 -1.84 -5.61 -22.15
C GLU A 578 -1.74 -4.09 -22.04
N ALA A 579 -1.18 -3.56 -20.94
CA ALA A 579 -0.94 -2.13 -20.77
C ALA A 579 -0.07 -1.59 -21.92
N ALA A 580 0.97 -2.33 -22.30
CA ALA A 580 1.83 -1.97 -23.42
C ALA A 580 1.10 -1.93 -24.76
N ALA A 581 0.25 -2.93 -25.03
CA ALA A 581 -0.50 -3.01 -26.29
C ALA A 581 -1.58 -1.92 -26.39
N VAL A 582 -2.34 -1.69 -25.33
CA VAL A 582 -3.43 -0.69 -25.30
C VAL A 582 -2.86 0.73 -25.40
N ASN A 583 -1.76 1.02 -24.69
CA ASN A 583 -1.22 2.37 -24.57
C ASN A 583 -0.08 2.66 -25.57
N ARG A 584 0.24 1.70 -26.45
CA ARG A 584 1.33 1.80 -27.45
C ARG A 584 2.66 2.13 -26.79
N TYR A 585 3.03 1.35 -25.78
CA TYR A 585 4.34 1.43 -25.16
C TYR A 585 5.35 0.59 -25.94
N HIS A 586 6.61 1.00 -25.90
CA HIS A 586 7.70 0.30 -26.58
C HIS A 586 8.66 -0.34 -25.58
N GLN A 587 9.30 -1.43 -26.01
CA GLN A 587 10.30 -2.13 -25.20
C GLN A 587 11.54 -1.22 -25.03
N PRO A 588 11.93 -0.83 -23.81
CA PRO A 588 13.17 -0.10 -23.59
C PRO A 588 14.38 -1.05 -23.63
N THR A 589 15.55 -0.53 -23.97
CA THR A 589 16.83 -1.23 -23.80
C THR A 589 17.47 -0.82 -22.48
N VAL A 590 17.56 -1.73 -21.51
CA VAL A 590 18.20 -1.46 -20.22
C VAL A 590 19.63 -2.00 -20.22
N HIS A 591 20.59 -1.22 -19.71
CA HIS A 591 22.02 -1.60 -19.70
C HIS A 591 22.78 -1.09 -18.46
N GLU A 592 23.96 -1.65 -18.21
CA GLU A 592 24.83 -1.34 -17.05
C GLU A 592 25.50 0.04 -17.07
N GLY A 593 25.31 0.81 -18.15
CA GLY A 593 25.94 2.12 -18.34
C GLY A 593 25.14 3.24 -17.67
N GLY A 594 25.63 4.48 -17.79
CA GLY A 594 24.97 5.65 -17.21
C GLY A 594 23.96 6.37 -18.11
N THR A 595 23.93 6.08 -19.41
CA THR A 595 23.14 6.87 -20.37
C THR A 595 21.63 6.62 -20.23
N ILE A 596 20.85 7.69 -20.13
CA ILE A 596 19.39 7.70 -20.23
C ILE A 596 19.04 8.49 -21.50
N GLN A 597 18.53 7.79 -22.51
CA GLN A 597 18.09 8.36 -23.77
C GLN A 597 16.63 7.97 -24.00
N ILE A 598 15.77 8.96 -24.16
CA ILE A 598 14.33 8.80 -24.38
C ILE A 598 13.96 9.62 -25.61
N THR A 599 13.29 9.01 -26.57
CA THR A 599 12.76 9.67 -27.77
C THR A 599 11.24 9.68 -27.71
N GLU A 600 10.65 10.87 -27.90
CA GLU A 600 9.22 11.12 -27.85
C GLU A 600 8.54 10.52 -26.60
N GLY A 601 9.18 10.71 -25.43
CA GLY A 601 8.66 10.23 -24.15
C GLY A 601 7.37 10.95 -23.75
N ARG A 602 6.48 10.24 -23.08
CA ARG A 602 5.18 10.72 -22.60
C ARG A 602 4.99 10.39 -21.13
N HIS A 603 4.25 11.23 -20.40
CA HIS A 603 3.96 10.96 -19.00
C HIS A 603 2.82 9.93 -18.90
N PRO A 604 3.06 8.73 -18.32
CA PRO A 604 2.11 7.61 -18.40
C PRO A 604 0.74 7.95 -17.79
N VAL A 605 0.71 8.70 -16.67
CA VAL A 605 -0.56 9.07 -16.03
C VAL A 605 -1.28 10.23 -16.74
N ILE A 606 -0.56 11.31 -17.06
CA ILE A 606 -1.16 12.55 -17.58
C ILE A 606 -1.67 12.36 -19.02
N GLU A 607 -1.06 11.51 -19.83
CA GLU A 607 -1.54 11.24 -21.19
C GLU A 607 -2.97 10.64 -21.20
N HIS A 608 -3.35 9.89 -20.16
CA HIS A 608 -4.71 9.37 -20.01
C HIS A 608 -5.73 10.41 -19.55
N ILE A 609 -5.29 11.42 -18.78
CA ILE A 609 -6.16 12.53 -18.35
C ILE A 609 -6.43 13.48 -19.53
N GLN A 610 -5.44 13.70 -20.39
CA GLN A 610 -5.47 14.67 -21.49
C GLN A 610 -5.92 14.09 -22.85
N GLN A 611 -6.71 13.01 -22.87
CA GLN A 611 -7.13 12.32 -24.10
C GLN A 611 -7.78 13.23 -25.16
N THR A 612 -8.45 14.30 -24.76
CA THR A 612 -9.12 15.25 -25.66
C THR A 612 -8.20 16.31 -26.26
N GLU A 613 -7.12 16.70 -25.58
CA GLU A 613 -6.18 17.75 -26.04
C GLU A 613 -4.89 17.17 -26.66
N GLY A 614 -4.60 15.89 -26.40
CA GLY A 614 -3.35 15.24 -26.79
C GLY A 614 -2.20 15.59 -25.83
N PHE A 615 -1.31 14.61 -25.60
CA PHE A 615 -0.08 14.83 -24.83
C PHE A 615 1.08 15.15 -25.76
N ILE A 616 1.92 16.12 -25.40
CA ILE A 616 3.06 16.55 -26.21
C ILE A 616 4.31 15.79 -25.75
N PRO A 617 4.84 14.86 -26.57
CA PRO A 617 6.01 14.05 -26.21
C PRO A 617 7.30 14.87 -26.18
N ASN A 618 8.28 14.43 -25.39
CA ASN A 618 9.56 15.11 -25.19
C ASN A 618 10.75 14.15 -25.20
N ASP A 619 11.86 14.59 -25.79
CA ASP A 619 13.11 13.86 -25.81
C ASP A 619 13.92 14.15 -24.54
N THR A 620 14.75 13.19 -24.12
CA THR A 620 15.67 13.35 -22.99
C THR A 620 16.98 12.65 -23.29
N ILE A 621 18.10 13.34 -23.07
CA ILE A 621 19.44 12.76 -23.11
C ILE A 621 20.16 13.17 -21.82
N LEU A 622 20.48 12.19 -21.01
CA LEU A 622 21.25 12.30 -19.77
C LEU A 622 22.36 11.24 -19.80
N ASP A 623 23.54 11.55 -19.30
CA ASP A 623 24.64 10.61 -19.17
C ASP A 623 25.51 10.97 -17.96
N LEU A 624 26.60 10.24 -17.72
CA LEU A 624 27.56 10.53 -16.64
C LEU A 624 28.71 11.44 -17.11
N ASP A 625 28.73 11.81 -18.39
CA ASP A 625 29.82 12.47 -19.09
C ASP A 625 29.47 13.89 -19.52
N THR A 626 28.80 14.07 -20.65
CA THR A 626 28.59 15.39 -21.26
C THR A 626 27.23 16.01 -20.95
N ASN A 627 26.27 15.23 -20.47
CA ASN A 627 24.90 15.62 -20.19
C ASN A 627 24.48 15.15 -18.79
N ARG A 628 25.26 15.50 -17.76
CA ARG A 628 24.97 15.12 -16.36
C ARG A 628 23.81 15.91 -15.78
N LEU A 629 23.77 17.22 -16.03
CA LEU A 629 22.80 18.13 -15.43
C LEU A 629 22.06 18.92 -16.51
N LEU A 630 20.75 18.70 -16.63
CA LEU A 630 19.89 19.49 -17.51
C LEU A 630 19.26 20.64 -16.71
N LEU A 631 19.65 21.87 -17.02
CA LEU A 631 19.02 23.07 -16.47
C LEU A 631 17.79 23.42 -17.30
N ILE A 632 16.61 23.30 -16.70
CA ILE A 632 15.34 23.49 -17.38
C ILE A 632 14.72 24.80 -16.91
N THR A 633 14.67 25.77 -17.82
CA THR A 633 14.11 27.11 -17.56
C THR A 633 12.78 27.31 -18.28
N GLY A 634 11.92 28.15 -17.72
CA GLY A 634 10.66 28.51 -18.35
C GLY A 634 9.60 28.93 -17.32
N PRO A 635 8.47 29.51 -17.79
CA PRO A 635 7.44 30.00 -16.90
C PRO A 635 6.75 28.89 -16.10
N ASN A 636 6.07 29.27 -15.03
CA ASN A 636 5.29 28.34 -14.23
C ASN A 636 4.07 27.88 -15.04
N MET A 637 3.65 26.63 -14.84
CA MET A 637 2.61 25.94 -15.65
C MET A 637 3.01 25.57 -17.10
N ALA A 638 4.26 25.78 -17.50
CA ALA A 638 4.76 25.45 -18.84
C ALA A 638 5.07 23.94 -19.04
N GLY A 639 4.90 23.11 -18.01
CA GLY A 639 5.10 21.65 -18.08
C GLY A 639 6.45 21.15 -17.56
N LYS A 640 7.28 22.01 -16.93
CA LYS A 640 8.60 21.63 -16.36
C LYS A 640 8.50 20.43 -15.41
N SER A 641 7.71 20.54 -14.34
CA SER A 641 7.53 19.47 -13.35
C SER A 641 6.95 18.19 -13.96
N THR A 642 6.08 18.32 -14.97
CA THR A 642 5.55 17.17 -15.72
C THR A 642 6.65 16.45 -16.50
N TYR A 643 7.55 17.17 -17.16
CA TYR A 643 8.69 16.60 -17.86
C TYR A 643 9.67 15.90 -16.91
N LEU A 644 9.98 16.51 -15.75
CA LEU A 644 10.82 15.88 -14.72
C LEU A 644 10.21 14.53 -14.29
N ARG A 645 8.95 14.55 -13.84
CA ARG A 645 8.25 13.34 -13.37
C ARG A 645 8.12 12.27 -14.46
N GLN A 646 7.89 12.69 -15.71
CA GLN A 646 7.86 11.78 -16.86
C GLN A 646 9.14 10.97 -17.00
N VAL A 647 10.32 11.60 -16.94
CA VAL A 647 11.60 10.90 -17.09
C VAL A 647 11.80 9.87 -15.97
N ALA A 648 11.51 10.26 -14.72
CA ALA A 648 11.61 9.34 -13.58
C ALA A 648 10.66 8.14 -13.71
N LEU A 649 9.41 8.36 -14.14
CA LEU A 649 8.44 7.30 -14.32
C LEU A 649 8.84 6.35 -15.46
N ILE A 650 9.39 6.85 -16.57
CA ILE A 650 9.90 6.01 -17.67
C ILE A 650 11.06 5.13 -17.19
N VAL A 651 11.99 5.69 -16.43
CA VAL A 651 13.12 4.94 -15.84
C VAL A 651 12.62 3.85 -14.90
N LEU A 652 11.69 4.20 -14.00
CA LEU A 652 11.06 3.26 -13.08
C LEU A 652 10.38 2.13 -13.84
N MET A 653 9.53 2.45 -14.82
CA MET A 653 8.84 1.48 -15.67
C MET A 653 9.80 0.55 -16.41
N ALA A 654 10.94 1.06 -16.90
CA ALA A 654 11.96 0.24 -17.53
C ALA A 654 12.57 -0.77 -16.54
N GLN A 655 12.89 -0.35 -15.32
CA GLN A 655 13.52 -1.18 -14.29
C GLN A 655 12.57 -2.16 -13.57
N ILE A 656 11.25 -1.97 -13.66
CA ILE A 656 10.29 -3.04 -13.25
C ILE A 656 10.16 -4.14 -14.30
N GLY A 657 10.70 -3.93 -15.51
CA GLY A 657 10.58 -4.85 -16.65
C GLY A 657 9.39 -4.58 -17.56
N SER A 658 8.74 -3.41 -17.44
CA SER A 658 7.63 -2.99 -18.30
C SER A 658 8.13 -2.37 -19.60
N PHE A 659 7.24 -2.26 -20.58
CA PHE A 659 7.40 -1.35 -21.71
C PHE A 659 7.11 0.08 -21.25
N VAL A 660 7.63 1.07 -21.99
CA VAL A 660 7.60 2.48 -21.60
C VAL A 660 6.85 3.37 -22.59
N PRO A 661 6.24 4.48 -22.14
CA PRO A 661 5.53 5.44 -22.98
C PRO A 661 6.50 6.34 -23.78
N ALA A 662 7.24 5.76 -24.72
CA ALA A 662 8.17 6.46 -25.60
C ALA A 662 8.21 5.76 -26.96
N ASP A 663 8.73 6.42 -28.00
CA ASP A 663 8.97 5.77 -29.30
C ASP A 663 10.23 4.90 -29.26
N SER A 664 11.26 5.37 -28.54
CA SER A 664 12.41 4.56 -28.20
C SER A 664 13.00 5.00 -26.86
N ALA A 665 13.57 4.06 -26.11
CA ALA A 665 14.20 4.34 -24.84
C ALA A 665 15.41 3.42 -24.61
N ARG A 666 16.53 4.01 -24.18
CA ARG A 666 17.73 3.33 -23.72
C ARG A 666 18.07 3.84 -22.33
N ILE A 667 17.98 2.98 -21.32
CA ILE A 667 18.03 3.36 -19.91
C ILE A 667 19.18 2.66 -19.21
N GLY A 668 20.16 3.44 -18.77
CA GLY A 668 21.22 3.01 -17.88
C GLY A 668 20.71 2.84 -16.45
N ILE A 669 21.10 1.75 -15.77
CA ILE A 669 20.62 1.41 -14.42
C ILE A 669 20.68 2.61 -13.46
N VAL A 670 19.58 2.83 -12.74
CA VAL A 670 19.45 3.80 -11.65
C VAL A 670 19.27 3.04 -10.33
N ASP A 671 20.05 3.40 -9.33
CA ASP A 671 19.99 2.78 -7.99
C ASP A 671 19.00 3.50 -7.06
N ARG A 672 18.84 4.82 -7.22
CA ARG A 672 17.90 5.65 -6.45
C ARG A 672 17.30 6.74 -7.31
N ILE A 673 16.02 7.03 -7.10
CA ILE A 673 15.37 8.22 -7.65
C ILE A 673 15.05 9.14 -6.49
N PHE A 674 15.51 10.38 -6.57
CA PHE A 674 15.19 11.43 -5.61
C PHE A 674 14.34 12.49 -6.26
N THR A 675 13.31 12.93 -5.55
CA THR A 675 12.47 14.03 -6.02
C THR A 675 12.36 15.11 -4.97
N ARG A 676 12.63 16.33 -5.42
CA ARG A 676 12.28 17.56 -4.74
C ARG A 676 11.39 18.34 -5.69
N VAL A 677 10.14 17.89 -5.81
CA VAL A 677 9.10 18.56 -6.59
C VAL A 677 8.18 19.21 -5.57
N GLY A 678 8.02 20.54 -5.64
CA GLY A 678 7.26 21.32 -4.67
C GLY A 678 5.84 20.80 -4.49
N ALA A 679 5.62 19.97 -3.47
CA ALA A 679 4.30 19.56 -3.02
C ALA A 679 3.79 20.58 -1.99
N ALA A 680 2.47 20.82 -2.01
CA ALA A 680 1.79 21.85 -1.24
C ALA A 680 2.25 21.90 0.22
N ASP A 681 2.48 23.13 0.69
CA ASP A 681 2.95 23.47 2.03
C ASP A 681 2.26 22.64 3.12
N ASP A 682 3.00 21.72 3.72
CA ASP A 682 2.55 21.03 4.93
C ASP A 682 2.79 21.95 6.13
N LEU A 683 1.95 22.99 6.23
CA LEU A 683 1.94 23.99 7.30
C LEU A 683 1.66 23.38 8.69
N SER A 684 1.32 22.09 8.75
CA SER A 684 0.88 21.40 9.97
C SER A 684 2.03 21.05 10.94
N ALA A 685 3.28 20.98 10.47
CA ALA A 685 4.44 20.56 11.28
C ALA A 685 5.16 21.69 12.05
N GLY A 686 4.72 22.95 11.92
CA GLY A 686 5.34 24.10 12.62
C GLY A 686 6.79 24.41 12.22
N GLN A 687 7.33 23.75 11.18
CA GLN A 687 8.64 24.02 10.61
C GLN A 687 8.54 24.98 9.42
N SER A 688 9.55 25.84 9.22
CA SER A 688 9.65 26.70 8.04
C SER A 688 9.73 25.83 6.78
N THR A 689 8.93 26.15 5.75
CA THR A 689 8.93 25.44 4.46
C THR A 689 10.32 25.38 3.84
N PHE A 690 11.11 26.44 4.02
CA PHE A 690 12.50 26.49 3.59
C PHE A 690 13.42 25.55 4.39
N MET A 691 13.19 25.39 5.70
CA MET A 691 13.99 24.47 6.53
C MET A 691 13.73 23.01 6.15
N VAL A 692 12.46 22.66 5.87
CA VAL A 692 12.08 21.33 5.37
C VAL A 692 12.75 21.09 4.02
N GLU A 693 12.69 22.06 3.11
CA GLU A 693 13.35 22.02 1.81
C GLU A 693 14.87 21.79 1.91
N MET A 694 15.55 22.52 2.80
CA MET A 694 16.99 22.35 3.01
C MET A 694 17.33 21.01 3.65
N SER A 695 16.48 20.52 4.57
CA SER A 695 16.67 19.20 5.19
C SER A 695 16.47 18.05 4.19
N GLU A 696 15.48 18.15 3.31
CA GLU A 696 15.29 17.21 2.20
C GLU A 696 16.48 17.24 1.24
N THR A 697 16.95 18.43 0.87
CA THR A 697 18.10 18.59 -0.02
C THR A 697 19.38 18.02 0.59
N ALA A 698 19.64 18.29 1.87
CA ALA A 698 20.78 17.72 2.58
C ALA A 698 20.73 16.18 2.62
N ARG A 699 19.54 15.59 2.82
CA ARG A 699 19.35 14.14 2.77
C ARG A 699 19.64 13.56 1.39
N ILE A 700 19.20 14.24 0.33
CA ILE A 700 19.51 13.82 -1.05
C ILE A 700 21.03 13.77 -1.25
N LEU A 701 21.76 14.80 -0.82
CA LEU A 701 23.22 14.84 -0.99
C LEU A 701 23.97 13.79 -0.17
N ASP A 702 23.50 13.48 1.03
CA ASP A 702 24.13 12.49 1.92
C ASP A 702 23.94 11.04 1.43
N THR A 703 22.83 10.77 0.71
CA THR A 703 22.44 9.41 0.31
C THR A 703 22.52 9.14 -1.18
N ALA A 704 22.58 10.15 -2.04
CA ALA A 704 22.71 9.95 -3.47
C ALA A 704 24.08 9.35 -3.85
N THR A 705 24.09 8.62 -4.95
CA THR A 705 25.31 8.09 -5.57
C THR A 705 25.44 8.63 -6.99
N SER A 706 26.58 8.37 -7.65
CA SER A 706 26.77 8.70 -9.07
C SER A 706 25.77 8.00 -10.00
N ARG A 707 25.15 6.88 -9.56
CA ARG A 707 24.12 6.17 -10.31
C ARG A 707 22.70 6.66 -10.00
N SER A 708 22.52 7.62 -9.10
CA SER A 708 21.20 8.13 -8.75
C SER A 708 20.67 9.10 -9.82
N LEU A 709 19.34 9.23 -9.86
CA LEU A 709 18.62 10.20 -10.69
C LEU A 709 17.96 11.25 -9.78
N LEU A 710 18.39 12.51 -9.92
CA LEU A 710 17.92 13.63 -9.10
C LEU A 710 16.94 14.51 -9.87
N LEU A 711 15.77 14.75 -9.31
CA LEU A 711 14.77 15.68 -9.84
C LEU A 711 14.64 16.84 -8.85
N LEU A 712 15.19 18.00 -9.22
CA LEU A 712 15.16 19.22 -8.40
C LEU A 712 14.27 20.26 -9.10
N ASP A 713 13.21 20.69 -8.44
CA ASP A 713 12.25 21.65 -8.99
C ASP A 713 12.13 22.88 -8.08
N GLU A 714 12.57 24.03 -8.59
CA GLU A 714 12.51 25.35 -7.95
C GLU A 714 13.17 25.44 -6.56
N VAL A 715 14.31 24.75 -6.37
CA VAL A 715 15.10 24.83 -5.12
C VAL A 715 15.59 26.27 -4.87
N GLY A 716 15.50 26.72 -3.62
CA GLY A 716 15.92 28.04 -3.16
C GLY A 716 14.80 29.08 -3.14
N ARG A 717 13.56 28.73 -3.52
CA ARG A 717 12.45 29.69 -3.67
C ARG A 717 11.95 30.29 -2.35
N GLY A 718 12.13 29.60 -1.22
CA GLY A 718 11.60 29.99 0.09
C GLY A 718 12.37 31.10 0.83
N THR A 719 13.41 31.69 0.23
CA THR A 719 14.31 32.67 0.88
C THR A 719 14.56 33.91 0.00
N SER A 720 15.48 34.79 0.41
CA SER A 720 15.89 35.94 -0.39
C SER A 720 16.38 35.50 -1.77
N THR A 721 16.13 36.30 -2.81
CA THR A 721 16.44 35.92 -4.20
C THR A 721 17.92 35.58 -4.40
N TYR A 722 18.82 36.34 -3.78
CA TYR A 722 20.26 36.11 -3.91
C TYR A 722 20.75 34.92 -3.07
N ASP A 723 20.22 34.71 -1.86
CA ASP A 723 20.58 33.54 -1.07
C ASP A 723 20.08 32.25 -1.73
N GLY A 724 18.83 32.27 -2.22
CA GLY A 724 18.22 31.15 -2.94
C GLY A 724 18.98 30.78 -4.21
N LEU A 725 19.34 31.78 -5.03
CA LEU A 725 20.19 31.59 -6.20
C LEU A 725 21.57 31.03 -5.81
N SER A 726 22.21 31.59 -4.79
CA SER A 726 23.55 31.17 -4.36
C SER A 726 23.57 29.71 -3.89
N ILE A 727 22.55 29.30 -3.13
CA ILE A 727 22.39 27.91 -2.67
C ILE A 727 22.12 26.99 -3.85
N ALA A 728 21.20 27.34 -4.75
CA ALA A 728 20.87 26.54 -5.93
C ALA A 728 22.09 26.37 -6.86
N TRP A 729 22.91 27.42 -7.00
CA TRP A 729 24.15 27.39 -7.76
C TRP A 729 25.18 26.45 -7.13
N ALA A 730 25.49 26.63 -5.84
CA ALA A 730 26.43 25.79 -5.12
C ALA A 730 26.00 24.31 -5.11
N LEU A 731 24.69 24.06 -4.98
CA LEU A 731 24.09 22.73 -5.08
C LEU A 731 24.33 22.10 -6.45
N ALA A 732 24.09 22.84 -7.54
CA ALA A 732 24.32 22.35 -8.89
C ALA A 732 25.80 22.01 -9.12
N GLU A 733 26.72 22.83 -8.61
CA GLU A 733 28.16 22.55 -8.69
C GLU A 733 28.56 21.30 -7.91
N TYR A 734 28.08 21.16 -6.67
CA TYR A 734 28.37 20.01 -5.82
C TYR A 734 27.87 18.69 -6.46
N ILE A 735 26.66 18.70 -7.01
CA ILE A 735 26.07 17.53 -7.67
C ILE A 735 26.83 17.14 -8.94
N LEU A 736 27.30 18.14 -9.69
CA LEU A 736 27.99 17.94 -10.96
C LEU A 736 29.41 17.40 -10.78
N ASP A 737 30.07 17.76 -9.69
CA ASP A 737 31.45 17.35 -9.40
C ASP A 737 31.53 15.83 -9.18
N ARG A 738 32.36 15.16 -9.99
CA ARG A 738 32.61 13.72 -9.91
C ARG A 738 33.40 13.33 -8.66
N GLY A 739 34.18 14.26 -8.09
CA GLY A 739 34.88 14.05 -6.83
C GLY A 739 33.93 14.00 -5.63
N HIS A 740 32.73 14.55 -5.79
CA HIS A 740 31.68 14.55 -4.76
C HIS A 740 30.56 13.57 -5.09
N LEU A 741 29.79 13.83 -6.16
CA LEU A 741 28.60 13.04 -6.48
C LEU A 741 28.55 12.59 -7.95
N GLY A 742 28.60 13.52 -8.90
CA GLY A 742 28.56 13.23 -10.33
C GLY A 742 27.28 12.54 -10.83
N ALA A 743 26.12 12.84 -10.22
CA ALA A 743 24.85 12.17 -10.49
C ALA A 743 24.07 12.80 -11.66
N ARG A 744 23.17 12.00 -12.25
CA ARG A 744 22.26 12.44 -13.33
C ARG A 744 21.17 13.31 -12.73
N THR A 745 21.01 14.53 -13.24
CA THR A 745 20.17 15.54 -12.60
C THR A 745 19.32 16.31 -13.60
N LEU A 746 18.03 16.37 -13.31
CA LEU A 746 17.08 17.30 -13.95
C LEU A 746 16.82 18.43 -12.96
N PHE A 747 17.28 19.63 -13.31
CA PHE A 747 17.19 20.80 -12.44
C PHE A 747 16.28 21.84 -13.10
N ALA A 748 15.02 21.89 -12.69
CA ALA A 748 14.08 22.93 -13.08
C ALA A 748 14.25 24.15 -12.17
N THR A 749 14.47 25.33 -12.77
CA THR A 749 14.71 26.57 -12.03
C THR A 749 13.97 27.76 -12.63
N HIS A 750 13.65 28.72 -11.77
CA HIS A 750 13.14 30.03 -12.16
C HIS A 750 14.25 31.10 -12.22
N TYR A 751 15.46 30.77 -11.75
CA TYR A 751 16.62 31.65 -11.80
C TYR A 751 17.26 31.62 -13.20
N HIS A 752 17.16 32.71 -13.93
CA HIS A 752 17.73 32.83 -15.28
C HIS A 752 19.27 32.90 -15.25
N GLU A 753 19.83 33.41 -14.16
CA GLU A 753 21.26 33.55 -13.90
C GLU A 753 21.97 32.19 -13.98
N MET A 754 21.32 31.12 -13.52
CA MET A 754 21.88 29.75 -13.55
C MET A 754 22.19 29.26 -14.98
N THR A 755 21.58 29.83 -16.02
CA THR A 755 21.88 29.45 -17.42
C THR A 755 23.33 29.71 -17.83
N GLN A 756 24.07 30.52 -17.06
CA GLN A 756 25.50 30.75 -17.26
C GLN A 756 26.36 29.53 -16.92
N LEU A 757 25.85 28.59 -16.09
CA LEU A 757 26.58 27.39 -15.67
C LEU A 757 27.05 26.51 -16.84
N GLU A 758 26.28 26.43 -17.93
CA GLU A 758 26.67 25.68 -19.14
C GLU A 758 27.99 26.17 -19.75
N ALA A 759 28.32 27.47 -19.61
CA ALA A 759 29.59 28.02 -20.09
C ALA A 759 30.74 27.83 -19.09
N LEU A 760 30.42 27.65 -17.81
CA LEU A 760 31.40 27.62 -16.70
C LEU A 760 31.78 26.20 -16.28
N ARG A 761 30.92 25.21 -16.54
CA ARG A 761 31.08 23.84 -16.05
C ARG A 761 30.74 22.81 -17.14
N GLU A 762 31.60 21.82 -17.28
CA GLU A 762 31.36 20.70 -18.19
C GLU A 762 30.25 19.78 -17.67
N GLY A 763 29.39 19.29 -18.56
CA GLY A 763 28.31 18.37 -18.22
C GLY A 763 26.96 19.03 -17.95
N VAL A 764 26.89 20.36 -17.98
CA VAL A 764 25.64 21.13 -17.87
C VAL A 764 25.10 21.44 -19.26
N LYS A 765 23.79 21.28 -19.47
CA LYS A 765 23.09 21.69 -20.69
C LYS A 765 21.83 22.48 -20.37
N ASN A 766 21.63 23.59 -21.07
CA ASN A 766 20.41 24.39 -20.92
C ASN A 766 19.29 23.90 -21.83
N TYR A 767 18.11 23.80 -21.24
CA TYR A 767 16.85 23.50 -21.90
C TYR A 767 15.81 24.54 -21.50
N THR A 768 14.89 24.81 -22.42
CA THR A 768 13.77 25.71 -22.19
C THR A 768 12.47 25.15 -22.75
N VAL A 769 11.34 25.59 -22.19
CA VAL A 769 10.04 25.26 -22.76
C VAL A 769 9.81 26.13 -24.00
N LEU A 770 9.44 25.51 -25.11
CA LEU A 770 9.11 26.21 -26.34
C LEU A 770 7.84 27.05 -26.15
N VAL A 771 7.98 28.34 -26.41
CA VAL A 771 6.94 29.35 -26.30
C VAL A 771 6.63 29.88 -27.69
N GLN A 772 5.36 29.90 -28.08
CA GLN A 772 4.92 30.52 -29.33
C GLN A 772 4.14 31.80 -29.03
N GLU A 773 4.64 32.93 -29.53
CA GLU A 773 3.96 34.22 -29.43
C GLU A 773 2.93 34.36 -30.56
N LYS A 774 1.65 34.58 -30.21
CA LYS A 774 0.59 34.98 -31.14
C LYS A 774 0.18 36.42 -30.83
N GLY A 775 0.88 37.38 -31.42
CA GLY A 775 0.61 38.80 -31.22
C GLY A 775 0.89 39.24 -29.78
N GLN A 776 -0.16 39.51 -29.00
CA GLN A 776 -0.02 39.87 -27.57
C GLN A 776 -0.23 38.69 -26.61
N ASP A 777 -0.55 37.49 -27.12
CA ASP A 777 -0.84 36.31 -26.33
C ASP A 777 0.27 35.26 -26.50
N VAL A 778 0.50 34.50 -25.43
CA VAL A 778 1.57 33.52 -25.34
C VAL A 778 0.97 32.12 -25.23
N LEU A 779 1.35 31.22 -26.13
CA LEU A 779 0.96 29.82 -26.10
C LEU A 779 2.15 28.97 -25.66
N PHE A 780 1.98 28.22 -24.57
CA PHE A 780 2.98 27.26 -24.10
C PHE A 780 2.79 25.93 -24.82
N LEU A 781 3.74 25.59 -25.68
CA LEU A 781 3.69 24.36 -26.48
C LEU A 781 4.10 23.12 -25.69
N ARG A 782 4.49 23.25 -24.42
CA ARG A 782 4.90 22.13 -23.52
C ARG A 782 5.99 21.21 -24.10
N LYS A 783 6.70 21.64 -25.16
CA LYS A 783 7.85 20.97 -25.77
C LYS A 783 9.12 21.54 -25.15
N ILE A 784 9.99 20.67 -24.64
CA ILE A 784 11.29 21.01 -24.08
C ILE A 784 12.32 20.98 -25.21
N VAL A 785 13.03 22.08 -25.41
CA VAL A 785 14.03 22.23 -26.47
C VAL A 785 15.35 22.70 -25.87
N GLN A 786 16.47 22.30 -26.48
CA GLN A 786 17.78 22.78 -26.06
C GLN A 786 17.91 24.28 -26.33
N GLY A 787 18.42 25.02 -25.35
CA GLY A 787 18.58 26.47 -25.43
C GLY A 787 18.33 27.17 -24.10
N LYS A 788 18.63 28.48 -24.08
CA LYS A 788 18.36 29.36 -22.94
C LYS A 788 17.03 30.08 -23.17
N ALA A 789 16.29 30.37 -22.11
CA ALA A 789 15.12 31.23 -22.21
C ALA A 789 15.56 32.67 -22.53
N ASP A 790 15.05 33.25 -23.62
CA ASP A 790 15.42 34.62 -24.04
C ASP A 790 14.87 35.71 -23.09
N ARG A 791 13.74 35.46 -22.41
CA ARG A 791 13.05 36.40 -21.49
C ARG A 791 12.19 35.67 -20.44
N SER A 792 11.88 36.33 -19.33
CA SER A 792 10.88 35.87 -18.37
C SER A 792 9.46 36.24 -18.82
N TYR A 793 8.57 35.24 -18.94
CA TYR A 793 7.19 35.44 -19.38
C TYR A 793 6.18 35.72 -18.23
N GLY A 794 6.66 36.11 -17.05
CA GLY A 794 5.82 36.26 -15.86
C GLY A 794 4.68 37.28 -16.02
N ILE A 795 4.96 38.41 -16.70
CA ILE A 795 3.97 39.46 -16.96
C ILE A 795 2.90 38.97 -17.96
N GLN A 796 3.29 38.14 -18.93
CA GLN A 796 2.39 37.55 -19.91
C GLN A 796 1.49 36.48 -19.27
N VAL A 797 2.01 35.70 -18.32
CA VAL A 797 1.18 34.78 -17.51
C VAL A 797 0.21 35.56 -16.61
N ALA A 798 0.65 36.66 -16.00
CA ALA A 798 -0.22 37.56 -15.23
C ALA A 798 -1.38 38.11 -16.08
N LYS A 799 -1.12 38.44 -17.35
CA LYS A 799 -2.16 38.84 -18.31
C LYS A 799 -3.17 37.71 -18.57
N LEU A 800 -2.71 36.47 -18.76
CA LEU A 800 -3.58 35.30 -18.94
C LEU A 800 -4.46 35.03 -17.71
N ALA A 801 -3.94 35.31 -16.51
CA ALA A 801 -4.69 35.24 -15.25
C ALA A 801 -5.73 36.37 -15.07
N GLY A 802 -5.80 37.33 -16.00
CA GLY A 802 -6.78 38.42 -15.98
C GLY A 802 -6.35 39.66 -15.19
N ILE A 803 -5.05 39.86 -14.92
CA ILE A 803 -4.57 41.05 -14.19
C ILE A 803 -4.81 42.33 -15.03
N PRO A 804 -5.31 43.43 -14.42
CA PRO A 804 -5.63 44.66 -15.15
C PRO A 804 -4.45 45.28 -15.90
N LYS A 805 -4.70 45.82 -17.11
CA LYS A 805 -3.69 46.46 -17.96
C LYS A 805 -2.81 47.50 -17.25
N PRO A 806 -3.34 48.44 -16.42
CA PRO A 806 -2.49 49.42 -15.74
C PRO A 806 -1.43 48.79 -14.83
N VAL A 807 -1.75 47.66 -14.19
CA VAL A 807 -0.80 46.92 -13.34
C VAL A 807 0.28 46.25 -14.21
N LEU A 808 -0.13 45.64 -15.33
CA LEU A 808 0.81 45.02 -16.27
C LEU A 808 1.77 46.05 -16.89
N ASP A 809 1.27 47.22 -17.27
CA ASP A 809 2.09 48.29 -17.85
C ASP A 809 3.08 48.85 -16.83
N ARG A 810 2.65 49.02 -15.56
CA ARG A 810 3.54 49.38 -14.46
C ARG A 810 4.61 48.29 -14.21
N ALA A 811 4.22 47.02 -14.20
CA ALA A 811 5.15 45.91 -14.01
C ALA A 811 6.21 45.84 -15.12
N LYS A 812 5.84 46.11 -16.38
CA LYS A 812 6.79 46.20 -17.51
C LYS A 812 7.81 47.32 -17.31
N ASN A 813 7.35 48.49 -16.87
CA ASN A 813 8.25 49.62 -16.62
C ASN A 813 9.25 49.32 -15.50
N ILE A 814 8.81 48.65 -14.42
CA ILE A 814 9.68 48.23 -13.33
C ILE A 814 10.69 47.17 -13.81
N LEU A 815 10.23 46.18 -14.58
CA LEU A 815 11.12 45.15 -15.14
C LEU A 815 12.22 45.75 -16.01
N ALA A 816 11.87 46.71 -16.87
CA ALA A 816 12.85 47.40 -17.72
C ALA A 816 13.90 48.19 -16.91
N GLN A 817 13.55 48.72 -15.74
CA GLN A 817 14.50 49.35 -14.83
C GLN A 817 15.44 48.32 -14.18
N LEU A 818 14.90 47.19 -13.72
CA LEU A 818 15.68 46.13 -13.08
C LEU A 818 16.66 45.46 -14.05
N GLU A 819 16.27 45.25 -15.31
CA GLU A 819 17.14 44.71 -16.37
C GLU A 819 18.28 45.68 -16.75
N GLN A 820 18.06 46.99 -16.63
CA GLN A 820 19.10 48.02 -16.83
C GLN A 820 20.10 48.05 -15.66
N ASP A 821 19.66 47.84 -14.43
CA ASP A 821 20.55 47.80 -13.27
C ASP A 821 21.41 46.51 -13.22
N THR A 822 20.86 45.36 -13.62
CA THR A 822 21.61 44.08 -13.65
C THR A 822 22.68 44.02 -14.73
N SER A 823 22.51 44.74 -15.84
CA SER A 823 23.54 44.83 -16.90
C SER A 823 24.78 45.66 -16.48
N SER A 824 24.70 46.39 -15.36
CA SER A 824 25.82 47.14 -14.79
C SER A 824 26.58 46.40 -13.66
N THR A 825 26.03 45.28 -13.17
CA THR A 825 26.60 44.48 -12.08
C THR A 825 26.93 43.06 -12.56
N ASN A 826 27.98 42.93 -13.38
CA ASN A 826 28.63 41.63 -13.58
C ASN A 826 29.20 41.19 -12.22
N VAL A 827 28.51 40.26 -11.58
CA VAL A 827 28.94 39.60 -10.35
C VAL A 827 30.20 38.78 -10.66
N SER A 828 31.35 39.34 -10.32
CA SER A 828 32.65 38.66 -10.34
C SER A 828 32.72 37.73 -9.12
N ILE A 829 32.16 36.52 -9.21
CA ILE A 829 32.40 35.47 -8.22
C ILE A 829 33.78 34.88 -8.51
N CYS A 830 34.65 34.97 -7.52
CA CYS A 830 36.06 34.58 -7.55
C CYS A 830 36.26 33.16 -8.08
N ALA A 831 36.98 33.05 -9.20
CA ALA A 831 37.66 31.82 -9.61
C ALA A 831 39.13 31.94 -9.18
N GLU A 832 39.51 31.26 -8.11
CA GLU A 832 40.91 31.00 -7.81
C GLU A 832 41.41 29.80 -8.63
N SER A 833 42.45 30.06 -9.41
CA SER A 833 43.39 29.14 -10.06
C SER A 833 42.88 28.20 -11.16
N LEU A 834 43.28 28.50 -12.41
CA LEU A 834 44.13 27.65 -13.27
C LEU A 834 44.48 28.39 -14.59
N ASN A 835 45.77 28.34 -14.93
CA ASN A 835 46.50 29.02 -16.01
C ASN A 835 45.81 29.21 -17.38
N SER A 836 45.87 30.42 -17.95
CA SER A 836 46.69 30.81 -19.11
C SER A 836 46.07 31.89 -20.03
N THR A 837 46.90 32.91 -20.34
CA THR A 837 46.82 33.94 -21.42
C THR A 837 45.66 34.96 -21.45
N PRO A 838 45.94 36.28 -21.31
CA PRO A 838 44.92 37.31 -21.44
C PRO A 838 44.74 37.76 -22.90
N LEU A 839 43.50 37.67 -23.39
CA LEU A 839 42.99 38.47 -24.51
C LEU A 839 42.28 39.69 -23.92
N GLU A 840 42.78 40.88 -24.25
CA GLU A 840 42.25 42.17 -23.79
C GLU A 840 40.83 42.41 -24.34
N HIS A 841 39.82 42.34 -23.47
CA HIS A 841 38.56 43.05 -23.65
C HIS A 841 38.59 44.31 -22.79
N VAL A 842 38.55 45.46 -23.46
CA VAL A 842 38.61 46.81 -22.89
C VAL A 842 37.30 47.11 -22.14
N SER A 843 37.36 47.10 -20.80
CA SER A 843 36.38 47.79 -19.95
C SER A 843 36.68 49.30 -19.96
N PRO A 844 35.68 50.20 -20.00
CA PRO A 844 35.94 51.63 -19.87
C PRO A 844 36.53 51.90 -18.48
N LYS A 845 37.74 52.46 -18.43
CA LYS A 845 38.38 52.85 -17.16
C LYS A 845 37.47 53.86 -16.44
N PRO A 846 37.24 53.73 -15.12
CA PRO A 846 36.56 54.79 -14.37
C PRO A 846 37.34 56.10 -14.53
N HIS A 847 36.63 57.19 -14.82
CA HIS A 847 37.22 58.50 -15.07
C HIS A 847 37.99 58.94 -13.81
N VAL A 848 39.27 59.32 -13.96
CA VAL A 848 40.16 59.71 -12.83
C VAL A 848 39.54 60.77 -11.90
N ILE A 849 38.63 61.59 -12.43
CA ILE A 849 37.91 62.64 -11.72
C ILE A 849 36.92 62.08 -10.68
N LEU A 850 36.32 60.90 -10.91
CA LEU A 850 35.38 60.29 -9.95
C LEU A 850 36.06 59.87 -8.65
N ASP A 851 37.30 59.39 -8.73
CA ASP A 851 38.08 59.03 -7.55
C ASP A 851 38.60 60.28 -6.81
N GLU A 852 38.99 61.34 -7.55
CA GLU A 852 39.37 62.63 -6.96
C GLU A 852 38.20 63.28 -6.20
N VAL A 853 36.97 63.23 -6.73
CA VAL A 853 35.78 63.78 -6.06
C VAL A 853 35.46 63.02 -4.76
N LYS A 854 35.59 61.69 -4.76
CA LYS A 854 35.36 60.89 -3.54
C LYS A 854 36.36 61.18 -2.43
N GLN A 855 37.56 61.66 -2.78
CA GLN A 855 38.63 61.99 -1.84
C GLN A 855 38.62 63.46 -1.39
N MET A 856 37.70 64.29 -1.91
CA MET A 856 37.60 65.69 -1.49
C MET A 856 36.87 65.83 -0.16
N ASP A 857 37.55 66.47 0.79
CA ASP A 857 36.93 66.91 2.04
C ASP A 857 36.30 68.29 1.86
N LEU A 858 34.99 68.31 1.60
CA LEU A 858 34.22 69.52 1.33
C LEU A 858 34.11 70.45 2.54
N PHE A 859 34.38 69.96 3.76
CA PHE A 859 34.21 70.75 4.99
C PHE A 859 35.47 71.54 5.39
N SER A 860 36.63 71.21 4.80
CA SER A 860 37.89 71.91 5.05
C SER A 860 38.29 72.88 3.92
N MET A 861 37.54 72.92 2.82
CA MET A 861 37.79 73.80 1.68
C MET A 861 37.08 75.15 1.80
N THR A 862 37.74 76.21 1.37
CA THR A 862 37.09 77.51 1.20
C THR A 862 36.17 77.50 -0.04
N PRO A 863 35.08 78.31 -0.07
CA PRO A 863 34.18 78.36 -1.22
C PRO A 863 34.88 78.67 -2.55
N LEU A 864 35.97 79.44 -2.52
CA LEU A 864 36.76 79.77 -3.70
C LEU A 864 37.57 78.57 -4.22
N GLU A 865 38.13 77.75 -3.32
CA GLU A 865 38.86 76.52 -3.68
C GLU A 865 37.95 75.46 -4.28
N ALA A 866 36.73 75.31 -3.74
CA ALA A 866 35.72 74.41 -4.29
C ALA A 866 35.32 74.83 -5.72
N LEU A 867 35.10 76.14 -5.94
CA LEU A 867 34.78 76.69 -7.27
C LEU A 867 35.92 76.50 -8.27
N ASN A 868 37.18 76.71 -7.85
CA ASN A 868 38.35 76.50 -8.71
C ASN A 868 38.54 75.01 -9.06
N ARG A 869 38.30 74.09 -8.12
CA ARG A 869 38.35 72.64 -8.38
C ARG A 869 37.25 72.18 -9.33
N LEU A 870 36.03 72.71 -9.19
CA LEU A 870 34.93 72.43 -10.13
C LEU A 870 35.22 72.97 -11.53
N ALA A 871 35.88 74.14 -11.63
CA ALA A 871 36.31 74.69 -12.92
C ALA A 871 37.40 73.82 -13.59
N ASP A 872 38.35 73.30 -12.82
CA ASP A 872 39.39 72.37 -13.30
C ASP A 872 38.79 71.05 -13.80
N PHE A 873 37.86 70.45 -13.04
CA PHE A 873 37.15 69.24 -13.48
C PHE A 873 36.36 69.47 -14.77
N LYS A 874 35.69 70.62 -14.90
CA LYS A 874 34.97 70.99 -16.13
C LYS A 874 35.92 71.17 -17.31
N ALA A 875 37.12 71.71 -17.10
CA ALA A 875 38.13 71.84 -18.15
C ALA A 875 38.66 70.47 -18.60
N ARG A 876 38.97 69.57 -17.66
CA ARG A 876 39.48 68.21 -17.94
C ARG A 876 38.44 67.32 -18.65
N LEU A 877 37.18 67.37 -18.22
CA LEU A 877 36.07 66.65 -18.88
C LEU A 877 35.78 67.14 -20.31
N ASN A 878 36.07 68.41 -20.61
CA ASN A 878 35.93 68.95 -21.95
C ASN A 878 37.12 68.61 -22.85
N ALA A 879 38.29 68.33 -22.28
CA ALA A 879 39.50 67.96 -23.03
C ALA A 879 39.53 66.47 -23.42
N ASP A 880 38.89 65.58 -22.64
CA ASP A 880 38.78 64.14 -22.96
C ASP A 880 37.70 63.82 -24.03
N ASN A 881 36.91 64.82 -24.46
CA ASN A 881 35.85 64.69 -25.49
C ASN A 881 36.19 65.36 -26.83
N SER A 882 37.45 65.72 -27.08
CA SER A 882 37.93 66.31 -28.35
C SER A 882 38.99 65.47 -29.04
#